data_AF-A0A542D2Q0-F1
#
_entry.id   AF-A0A542D2Q0-F1
#
_cell.length_a   1.000
_cell.length_b   1.000
_cell.length_c   1.000
_cell.angle_alpha   90.00
_cell.angle_beta   90.00
_cell.angle_gamma   90.00
#
_symmetry.space_group_name_H-M   'P 1'
#
loop_
_entity.id
_entity.type
_entity.pdbx_description
1 polymer ?
#
loop_
_entity_poly.entity_id
_entity_poly.type
_entity_poly.pdbx_seq_one_letter_code
_entity_poly.pdbx_strand_id
1 'polypeptide(L)'
;MITTDGNNAVASVAYRTNEVIAIYPITPSSTMAEQADTWSGDGRKNIWGDIPRVVEMQSEGGAIATVHGALQTGALSTSFTSSQGLLLMIPTLYKLAGELTPFVLHVAARTVATHALSIFGDHSDVMAVRQTGCAMLCASNVQEAQDFALIAQTATLNSRLPFIHFFDGFRTSHEINKIVPLSDDTLQQMMPQDAIDAHRSRALSPDHPVMRGTSANPDTYFQSREATNPWYDNTYRHVCEAMDKFASITGRSYQPFEYYGHPQADRVVILMGSAIGTCEEVIEHLLTRGEKVGMLKVRLFRPFSAKHLIAALPDSVQKIAVLDRTKEPGALAEPLYLDVMTALAEAFSRGERATLPRVIGGRYGLSSKEFGPDCALAVFRELMLDQPRPRFTVGIFDDVTGLSLPLVEETLPQSASLEALFYGLGSDGSVSATKNNIKIIGNSTPMYAQGYFVYDSKKAGGLTVSHLRVSEKPINSAYLVNRADFVGCHQLQFIDKYQMAERLKPGGIFLLNTPYSAEEVWSRLPQEVQAILLQRQAKFYIINAAKLARECHLGARINTVMQMAFFHLTQILPSEVALQQLQDAIARSYSSKGQEIVERNWQALAATLGALTEIPLQSIDNRSPIRPPVVSDAAPHFVKTVTAVMLAGLGDTLPVSAFPPDGTWPVGTTQWEKRNIAEEIPIWQPDLCTQCNHCVAACPHSAIRAKVVQPTAMEHAPATLQSLDVKARDMRGQKYVLQVAPEDCTGCNLCVEVCPAKDRQDPEIKAINMASRLTHLAEEKAHYDFFLQLPEIDPAQMERIDIRTSQLISPLFEYSGACSGCGETPYIKLLTQLYGDRLLIANATGCSSIYGGNLPTTPYTTNAEGRGPAWANSLFEDNAEFGLGFRLTVDQHRSRVLRLLDTLAPQLPAQLVTALQAEEMATRSRREQIAQLRSLLANIKGNDARQLATDADYLVDKSIWLIGGDGWAYDIGFGGLDHVLSLTENVNVLVLDTQCYSNTGGQQSKATPLGAVTKFGEHGKRKARKDLGVSMMMYGHVYVAQISLGAQLNQTVKAIQEAEAYPGPSLIIAYSPCEEHGYDLALSHDQMKQLTATGFWPLYRFDPRRAVEGKAALALDSRPPNSELTETLNKEQRFRRLNTQQPEVAAALYKAAEKELKEKYDFLSLLAGKAEKAPSE
;
A
#
# COMPACT_ATOMS: atom_id res chain seq x y z
N MET A 1 -31.27 6.49 8.76
CA MET A 1 -30.17 6.40 7.78
C MET A 1 -28.85 6.53 8.52
N ILE A 2 -27.77 5.98 7.96
CA ILE A 2 -26.41 6.07 8.52
C ILE A 2 -25.43 6.51 7.43
N THR A 3 -24.31 7.11 7.83
CA THR A 3 -23.24 7.52 6.91
C THR A 3 -22.04 6.57 7.07
N THR A 4 -21.80 5.72 6.08
CA THR A 4 -20.83 4.62 6.14
C THR A 4 -20.22 4.34 4.76
N ASP A 5 -19.13 3.57 4.70
CA ASP A 5 -18.58 3.05 3.45
C ASP A 5 -19.09 1.64 3.10
N GLY A 6 -18.81 1.21 1.87
CA GLY A 6 -19.23 -0.09 1.34
C GLY A 6 -18.69 -1.28 2.14
N ASN A 7 -17.42 -1.24 2.54
CA ASN A 7 -16.82 -2.28 3.37
C ASN A 7 -17.57 -2.47 4.70
N ASN A 8 -17.78 -1.38 5.45
CA ASN A 8 -18.49 -1.44 6.74
C ASN A 8 -19.93 -1.92 6.59
N ALA A 9 -20.62 -1.50 5.52
CA ALA A 9 -22.00 -1.90 5.26
C ALA A 9 -22.11 -3.41 4.95
N VAL A 10 -21.20 -3.95 4.14
CA VAL A 10 -21.13 -5.38 3.81
C VAL A 10 -20.73 -6.22 5.02
N ALA A 11 -19.67 -5.82 5.72
CA ALA A 11 -19.22 -6.51 6.92
C ALA A 11 -20.34 -6.63 7.96
N SER A 12 -21.16 -5.59 8.12
CA SER A 12 -22.29 -5.60 9.05
C SER A 12 -23.30 -6.69 8.76
N VAL A 13 -23.60 -6.94 7.48
CA VAL A 13 -24.52 -8.01 7.06
C VAL A 13 -23.84 -9.37 7.20
N ALA A 14 -22.62 -9.51 6.68
CA ALA A 14 -21.86 -10.75 6.72
C ALA A 14 -21.66 -11.27 8.15
N TYR A 15 -21.29 -10.40 9.07
CA TYR A 15 -21.09 -10.72 10.49
C TYR A 15 -22.39 -11.22 11.15
N ARG A 16 -23.50 -10.51 10.91
CA ARG A 16 -24.77 -10.81 11.56
C ARG A 16 -25.47 -12.06 11.01
N THR A 17 -25.03 -12.57 9.85
CA THR A 17 -25.67 -13.70 9.15
C THR A 17 -24.79 -14.96 9.06
N ASN A 18 -23.64 -14.98 9.74
CA ASN A 18 -22.72 -16.13 9.75
C ASN A 18 -22.27 -16.48 11.17
N GLU A 19 -21.72 -17.69 11.32
CA GLU A 19 -21.26 -18.27 12.59
C GLU A 19 -19.73 -18.34 12.64
N VAL A 20 -19.08 -18.62 11.51
CA VAL A 20 -17.62 -18.70 11.38
C VAL A 20 -17.12 -17.77 10.28
N ILE A 21 -16.07 -17.01 10.56
CA ILE A 21 -15.48 -16.06 9.60
C ILE A 21 -13.97 -16.27 9.59
N ALA A 22 -13.43 -16.81 8.49
CA ALA A 22 -11.99 -16.95 8.33
C ALA A 22 -11.46 -15.84 7.44
N ILE A 23 -10.38 -15.18 7.87
CA ILE A 23 -9.91 -13.92 7.27
C ILE A 23 -8.40 -13.94 7.01
N TYR A 24 -7.99 -13.10 6.07
CA TYR A 24 -6.61 -12.67 5.85
C TYR A 24 -6.63 -11.23 5.30
N PRO A 25 -5.71 -10.34 5.69
CA PRO A 25 -5.77 -8.94 5.29
C PRO A 25 -5.21 -8.69 3.88
N ILE A 26 -6.05 -8.16 2.99
CA ILE A 26 -5.62 -7.62 1.70
C ILE A 26 -6.41 -6.36 1.33
N THR A 27 -5.71 -5.26 1.04
CA THR A 27 -6.33 -4.01 0.58
C THR A 27 -7.06 -4.25 -0.76
N PRO A 28 -8.26 -3.69 -0.99
CA PRO A 28 -9.06 -2.84 -0.10
C PRO A 28 -10.10 -3.58 0.77
N SER A 29 -10.09 -4.91 0.85
CA SER A 29 -11.04 -5.69 1.66
C SER A 29 -10.75 -5.74 3.17
N SER A 30 -9.52 -5.43 3.61
CA SER A 30 -9.10 -5.57 5.01
C SER A 30 -10.06 -4.96 6.03
N THR A 31 -10.67 -3.81 5.73
CA THR A 31 -11.63 -3.15 6.63
C THR A 31 -12.80 -4.07 7.00
N MET A 32 -13.28 -4.92 6.09
CA MET A 32 -14.36 -5.86 6.40
C MET A 32 -13.94 -6.89 7.46
N ALA A 33 -12.74 -7.46 7.29
CA ALA A 33 -12.16 -8.39 8.24
C ALA A 33 -11.91 -7.73 9.61
N GLU A 34 -11.41 -6.49 9.60
CA GLU A 34 -11.10 -5.71 10.81
C GLU A 34 -12.36 -5.45 11.64
N GLN A 35 -13.46 -5.06 10.99
CA GLN A 35 -14.74 -4.86 11.68
C GLN A 35 -15.28 -6.17 12.26
N ALA A 36 -15.24 -7.26 11.48
CA ALA A 36 -15.71 -8.55 11.94
C ALA A 36 -14.96 -9.02 13.20
N ASP A 37 -13.63 -8.92 13.19
CA ASP A 37 -12.80 -9.26 14.35
C ASP A 37 -13.11 -8.37 15.56
N THR A 38 -13.18 -7.05 15.35
CA THR A 38 -13.51 -6.09 16.41
C THR A 38 -14.85 -6.42 17.06
N TRP A 39 -15.90 -6.65 16.26
CA TRP A 39 -17.22 -6.99 16.77
C TRP A 39 -17.26 -8.33 17.50
N SER A 40 -16.47 -9.32 17.05
CA SER A 40 -16.32 -10.61 17.73
C SER A 40 -15.66 -10.45 19.09
N GLY A 41 -14.58 -9.68 19.16
CA GLY A 41 -13.88 -9.33 20.40
C GLY A 41 -14.78 -8.59 21.39
N ASP A 42 -15.58 -7.64 20.91
CA ASP A 42 -16.56 -6.88 21.70
C ASP A 42 -17.78 -7.71 22.12
N GLY A 43 -17.86 -8.98 21.71
CA GLY A 43 -18.96 -9.88 22.05
C GLY A 43 -20.29 -9.53 21.37
N ARG A 44 -20.24 -8.83 20.23
CA ARG A 44 -21.42 -8.48 19.45
C ARG A 44 -22.05 -9.76 18.90
N LYS A 45 -23.37 -9.89 19.10
CA LYS A 45 -24.12 -11.06 18.66
C LYS A 45 -24.55 -10.95 17.19
N ASN A 46 -24.71 -12.11 16.55
CA ASN A 46 -25.42 -12.27 15.30
C ASN A 46 -26.94 -12.36 15.53
N ILE A 47 -27.72 -12.55 14.46
CA ILE A 47 -29.19 -12.59 14.54
C ILE A 47 -29.76 -13.79 15.31
N TRP A 48 -28.94 -14.81 15.60
CA TRP A 48 -29.32 -15.99 16.41
C TRP A 48 -28.90 -15.85 17.88
N GLY A 49 -28.19 -14.77 18.24
CA GLY A 49 -27.76 -14.50 19.61
C GLY A 49 -26.38 -15.04 19.98
N ASP A 50 -25.68 -15.65 19.02
CA ASP A 50 -24.32 -16.17 19.17
C ASP A 50 -23.27 -15.12 18.78
N ILE A 51 -22.04 -15.25 19.27
CA ILE A 51 -20.92 -14.42 18.85
C ILE A 51 -20.19 -15.15 17.71
N PRO A 52 -20.19 -14.62 16.46
CA PRO A 52 -19.45 -15.19 15.36
C PRO A 52 -17.98 -15.43 15.71
N ARG A 53 -17.45 -16.60 15.34
CA ARG A 53 -16.05 -16.96 15.54
C ARG A 53 -15.20 -16.45 14.40
N VAL A 54 -14.38 -15.44 14.66
CA VAL A 54 -13.42 -14.91 13.69
C VAL A 54 -12.05 -15.56 13.87
N VAL A 55 -11.40 -15.95 12.78
CA VAL A 55 -10.05 -16.54 12.81
C VAL A 55 -9.20 -16.02 11.65
N GLU A 56 -8.03 -15.49 11.99
CA GLU A 56 -6.99 -15.13 11.03
C GLU A 56 -6.19 -16.37 10.62
N MET A 57 -6.00 -16.55 9.31
CA MET A 57 -5.16 -17.62 8.73
C MET A 57 -3.81 -17.08 8.25
N GLN A 58 -2.92 -17.95 7.77
CA GLN A 58 -1.60 -17.56 7.27
C GLN A 58 -1.61 -16.96 5.85
N SER A 59 -2.68 -17.19 5.09
CA SER A 59 -2.90 -16.71 3.74
C SER A 59 -4.39 -16.85 3.38
N GLU A 60 -4.82 -16.23 2.28
CA GLU A 60 -6.17 -16.36 1.73
C GLU A 60 -6.51 -17.80 1.33
N GLY A 61 -5.54 -18.55 0.81
CA GLY A 61 -5.69 -19.98 0.53
C GLY A 61 -6.03 -20.78 1.79
N GLY A 62 -5.39 -20.45 2.92
CA GLY A 62 -5.74 -20.99 4.24
C GLY A 62 -7.12 -20.53 4.73
N ALA A 63 -7.48 -19.26 4.52
CA ALA A 63 -8.77 -18.71 4.92
C ALA A 63 -9.94 -19.43 4.23
N ILE A 64 -9.90 -19.60 2.91
CA ILE A 64 -10.98 -20.27 2.19
C ILE A 64 -11.05 -21.77 2.52
N ALA A 65 -9.92 -22.42 2.78
CA ALA A 65 -9.88 -23.82 3.20
C ALA A 65 -10.52 -24.02 4.58
N THR A 66 -10.28 -23.09 5.52
CA THR A 66 -10.96 -23.07 6.82
C THR A 66 -12.47 -22.86 6.67
N VAL A 67 -12.90 -21.95 5.79
CA VAL A 67 -14.33 -21.78 5.45
C VAL A 67 -14.91 -23.08 4.88
N HIS A 68 -14.20 -23.73 3.95
CA HIS A 68 -14.65 -25.00 3.38
C HIS A 68 -14.83 -26.07 4.46
N GLY A 69 -13.86 -26.25 5.36
CA GLY A 69 -13.99 -27.16 6.49
C GLY A 69 -15.19 -26.85 7.39
N ALA A 70 -15.38 -25.58 7.78
CA ALA A 70 -16.48 -25.15 8.63
C ALA A 70 -17.86 -25.42 8.00
N LEU A 71 -18.00 -25.14 6.70
CA LEU A 71 -19.22 -25.42 5.93
C LEU A 71 -19.50 -26.92 5.84
N GLN A 72 -18.45 -27.76 5.65
CA GLN A 72 -18.61 -29.21 5.63
C GLN A 72 -19.14 -29.76 6.95
N THR A 73 -18.84 -29.10 8.07
CA THR A 73 -19.33 -29.44 9.41
C THR A 73 -20.58 -28.67 9.82
N GLY A 74 -21.26 -28.00 8.87
CA GLY A 74 -22.61 -27.46 9.06
C GLY A 74 -22.71 -26.02 9.57
N ALA A 75 -21.58 -25.33 9.80
CA ALA A 75 -21.62 -23.91 10.16
C ALA A 75 -21.96 -23.05 8.94
N LEU A 76 -22.61 -21.90 9.15
CA LEU A 76 -22.69 -20.82 8.18
C LEU A 76 -21.39 -20.03 8.24
N SER A 77 -20.72 -19.88 7.08
CA SER A 77 -19.37 -19.30 7.05
C SER A 77 -19.16 -18.35 5.89
N THR A 78 -18.28 -17.36 6.10
CA THR A 78 -17.93 -16.35 5.08
C THR A 78 -16.46 -15.94 5.18
N SER A 79 -16.00 -15.20 4.18
CA SER A 79 -14.67 -14.59 4.13
C SER A 79 -14.71 -13.29 3.30
N PHE A 80 -13.62 -12.52 3.38
CA PHE A 80 -13.42 -11.26 2.67
C PHE A 80 -12.09 -11.32 1.92
N THR A 81 -12.04 -10.91 0.65
CA THR A 81 -10.78 -10.93 -0.13
C THR A 81 -10.78 -9.93 -1.29
N SER A 82 -9.67 -9.85 -2.02
CA SER A 82 -9.48 -9.03 -3.23
C SER A 82 -8.25 -9.53 -4.02
N SER A 83 -8.17 -9.27 -5.32
CA SER A 83 -6.94 -9.39 -6.15
C SER A 83 -6.20 -10.72 -5.97
N GLN A 84 -4.89 -10.67 -5.66
CA GLN A 84 -4.03 -11.83 -5.44
C GLN A 84 -4.63 -12.82 -4.42
N GLY A 85 -5.25 -12.28 -3.36
CA GLY A 85 -5.92 -13.09 -2.36
C GLY A 85 -7.05 -13.94 -2.93
N LEU A 86 -7.83 -13.41 -3.87
CA LEU A 86 -8.87 -14.16 -4.56
C LEU A 86 -8.27 -15.26 -5.45
N LEU A 87 -7.14 -15.01 -6.11
CA LEU A 87 -6.44 -16.01 -6.93
C LEU A 87 -5.99 -17.22 -6.10
N LEU A 88 -5.47 -16.97 -4.88
CA LEU A 88 -5.10 -18.03 -3.94
C LEU A 88 -6.29 -18.87 -3.46
N MET A 89 -7.52 -18.35 -3.58
CA MET A 89 -8.73 -19.08 -3.18
C MET A 89 -9.29 -20.00 -4.29
N ILE A 90 -8.85 -19.86 -5.54
CA ILE A 90 -9.40 -20.57 -6.71
C ILE A 90 -9.55 -22.08 -6.50
N PRO A 91 -8.52 -22.83 -6.01
CA PRO A 91 -8.63 -24.28 -5.88
C PRO A 91 -9.81 -24.71 -5.00
N THR A 92 -10.04 -24.00 -3.89
CA THR A 92 -11.11 -24.31 -2.95
C THR A 92 -12.48 -23.82 -3.45
N LEU A 93 -12.54 -22.75 -4.24
CA LEU A 93 -13.79 -22.30 -4.86
C LEU A 93 -14.41 -23.38 -5.77
N TYR A 94 -13.58 -24.09 -6.56
CA TYR A 94 -14.05 -25.24 -7.35
C TYR A 94 -14.64 -26.35 -6.47
N LYS A 95 -14.05 -26.60 -5.29
CA LYS A 95 -14.55 -27.61 -4.34
C LYS A 95 -15.89 -27.20 -3.76
N LEU A 96 -16.03 -25.96 -3.33
CA LEU A 96 -17.28 -25.43 -2.78
C LEU A 96 -18.43 -25.48 -3.79
N ALA A 97 -18.15 -25.10 -5.05
CA ALA A 97 -19.12 -25.16 -6.13
C ALA A 97 -19.47 -26.60 -6.54
N GLY A 98 -18.47 -27.48 -6.65
CA GLY A 98 -18.66 -28.89 -6.99
C GLY A 98 -19.41 -29.68 -5.92
N GLU A 99 -19.32 -29.25 -4.66
CA GLU A 99 -20.01 -29.88 -3.52
C GLU A 99 -21.38 -29.24 -3.23
N LEU A 100 -21.82 -28.26 -4.02
CA LEU A 100 -23.09 -27.54 -3.85
C LEU A 100 -23.24 -27.04 -2.40
N THR A 101 -22.23 -26.31 -1.95
CA THR A 101 -22.12 -25.79 -0.58
C THR A 101 -22.51 -24.31 -0.54
N PRO A 102 -23.57 -23.94 0.20
CA PRO A 102 -24.03 -22.56 0.29
C PRO A 102 -23.07 -21.71 1.13
N PHE A 103 -22.52 -20.64 0.55
CA PHE A 103 -21.75 -19.61 1.25
C PHE A 103 -21.62 -18.36 0.39
N VAL A 104 -21.26 -17.22 0.99
CA VAL A 104 -20.96 -15.99 0.26
C VAL A 104 -19.52 -15.54 0.54
N LEU A 105 -18.74 -15.36 -0.52
CA LEU A 105 -17.47 -14.64 -0.52
C LEU A 105 -17.72 -13.18 -0.87
N HIS A 106 -17.20 -12.26 -0.05
CA HIS A 106 -17.32 -10.83 -0.30
C HIS A 106 -16.01 -10.25 -0.84
N VAL A 107 -16.07 -9.66 -2.04
CA VAL A 107 -14.88 -9.20 -2.78
C VAL A 107 -14.97 -7.71 -3.08
N ALA A 108 -14.01 -6.94 -2.56
CA ALA A 108 -13.79 -5.58 -3.00
C ALA A 108 -12.87 -5.62 -4.25
N ALA A 109 -13.48 -5.79 -5.43
CA ALA A 109 -12.80 -6.15 -6.68
C ALA A 109 -11.62 -5.21 -6.99
N ARG A 110 -10.44 -5.80 -7.22
CA ARG A 110 -9.15 -5.13 -7.31
C ARG A 110 -8.30 -5.71 -8.44
N THR A 111 -7.54 -4.82 -9.07
CA THR A 111 -6.52 -5.13 -10.09
C THR A 111 -5.58 -6.25 -9.68
N VAL A 112 -5.39 -7.24 -10.56
CA VAL A 112 -4.35 -8.28 -10.45
C VAL A 112 -3.00 -7.70 -10.88
N ALA A 113 -1.95 -7.98 -10.11
CA ALA A 113 -0.58 -7.58 -10.43
C ALA A 113 -0.11 -8.24 -11.74
N THR A 114 0.37 -7.42 -12.68
CA THR A 114 0.85 -7.85 -14.01
C THR A 114 2.23 -7.27 -14.30
N HIS A 115 2.30 -6.16 -15.06
CA HIS A 115 3.53 -5.39 -15.24
C HIS A 115 3.89 -4.56 -13.99
N ALA A 116 2.90 -4.32 -13.13
CA ALA A 116 3.04 -3.64 -11.84
C ALA A 116 1.94 -4.11 -10.89
N LEU A 117 2.19 -3.94 -9.58
CA LEU A 117 1.17 -4.06 -8.53
C LEU A 117 0.24 -2.84 -8.60
N SER A 118 -1.07 -3.07 -8.46
CA SER A 118 -2.01 -2.01 -8.11
C SER A 118 -2.92 -2.43 -6.96
N ILE A 119 -3.17 -1.50 -6.04
CA ILE A 119 -4.16 -1.70 -4.96
C ILE A 119 -5.58 -1.32 -5.40
N PHE A 120 -5.72 -0.67 -6.55
CA PHE A 120 -6.94 -0.01 -6.97
C PHE A 120 -7.92 -0.95 -7.72
N GLY A 121 -9.16 -0.50 -7.86
CA GLY A 121 -10.31 -1.31 -8.25
C GLY A 121 -10.48 -1.48 -9.75
N ASP A 122 -10.56 -2.74 -10.17
CA ASP A 122 -11.14 -3.20 -11.43
C ASP A 122 -11.64 -4.65 -11.26
N HIS A 123 -12.12 -5.29 -12.32
CA HIS A 123 -12.72 -6.62 -12.26
C HIS A 123 -11.78 -7.75 -12.67
N SER A 124 -10.47 -7.49 -12.83
CA SER A 124 -9.53 -8.53 -13.28
C SER A 124 -9.49 -9.75 -12.36
N ASP A 125 -9.66 -9.56 -11.05
CA ASP A 125 -9.68 -10.63 -10.05
C ASP A 125 -10.95 -11.48 -10.12
N VAL A 126 -12.13 -10.85 -10.11
CA VAL A 126 -13.41 -11.56 -10.19
C VAL A 126 -13.59 -12.23 -11.55
N MET A 127 -13.05 -11.66 -12.62
CA MET A 127 -13.07 -12.28 -13.96
C MET A 127 -12.13 -13.48 -14.05
N ALA A 128 -11.06 -13.54 -13.25
CA ALA A 128 -10.16 -14.69 -13.19
C ALA A 128 -10.78 -15.92 -12.50
N VAL A 129 -11.92 -15.77 -11.82
CA VAL A 129 -12.62 -16.85 -11.11
C VAL A 129 -14.00 -17.18 -11.66
N ARG A 130 -14.41 -16.57 -12.79
CA ARG A 130 -15.74 -16.75 -13.40
C ARG A 130 -16.10 -18.18 -13.79
N GLN A 131 -15.09 -19.05 -13.95
CA GLN A 131 -15.18 -20.45 -14.34
C GLN A 131 -15.29 -21.42 -13.16
N THR A 132 -15.10 -20.95 -11.91
CA THR A 132 -15.07 -21.81 -10.71
C THR A 132 -16.39 -22.52 -10.43
N GLY A 133 -17.51 -22.02 -10.99
CA GLY A 133 -18.86 -22.49 -10.70
C GLY A 133 -19.57 -21.66 -9.62
N CYS A 134 -18.93 -20.65 -9.06
CA CYS A 134 -19.61 -19.72 -8.17
C CYS A 134 -20.59 -18.82 -8.94
N ALA A 135 -21.75 -18.53 -8.34
CA ALA A 135 -22.60 -17.44 -8.77
C ALA A 135 -21.89 -16.10 -8.47
N MET A 136 -22.14 -15.07 -9.26
CA MET A 136 -21.45 -13.78 -9.16
C MET A 136 -22.46 -12.63 -9.21
N LEU A 137 -22.55 -11.88 -8.12
CA LEU A 137 -23.50 -10.77 -7.93
C LEU A 137 -22.74 -9.45 -7.71
N CYS A 138 -22.94 -8.49 -8.62
CA CYS A 138 -22.22 -7.22 -8.68
C CYS A 138 -23.08 -6.07 -8.15
N ALA A 139 -22.60 -5.37 -7.11
CA ALA A 139 -23.18 -4.12 -6.62
C ALA A 139 -22.49 -2.89 -7.22
N SER A 140 -23.27 -1.83 -7.49
CA SER A 140 -22.79 -0.60 -8.13
C SER A 140 -22.52 0.56 -7.17
N ASN A 141 -23.05 0.50 -5.95
CA ASN A 141 -22.92 1.58 -4.95
C ASN A 141 -22.97 1.02 -3.52
N VAL A 142 -22.77 1.88 -2.52
CA VAL A 142 -22.69 1.51 -1.10
C VAL A 142 -24.00 0.87 -0.59
N GLN A 143 -25.16 1.38 -1.01
CA GLN A 143 -26.47 0.83 -0.62
C GLN A 143 -26.67 -0.56 -1.22
N GLU A 144 -26.38 -0.73 -2.50
CA GLU A 144 -26.46 -2.03 -3.17
C GLU A 144 -25.47 -3.03 -2.60
N ALA A 145 -24.25 -2.61 -2.22
CA ALA A 145 -23.28 -3.51 -1.61
C ALA A 145 -23.84 -4.12 -0.31
N GLN A 146 -24.49 -3.30 0.53
CA GLN A 146 -25.19 -3.79 1.72
C GLN A 146 -26.34 -4.75 1.37
N ASP A 147 -27.21 -4.33 0.47
CA ASP A 147 -28.44 -5.05 0.14
C ASP A 147 -28.09 -6.40 -0.53
N PHE A 148 -27.10 -6.42 -1.41
CA PHE A 148 -26.66 -7.60 -2.16
C PHE A 148 -25.88 -8.58 -1.30
N ALA A 149 -25.25 -8.13 -0.21
CA ALA A 149 -24.71 -9.04 0.79
C ALA A 149 -25.83 -9.94 1.39
N LEU A 150 -27.00 -9.37 1.69
CA LEU A 150 -28.14 -10.15 2.23
C LEU A 150 -28.83 -10.98 1.15
N ILE A 151 -29.06 -10.39 -0.03
CA ILE A 151 -29.69 -11.10 -1.16
C ILE A 151 -28.84 -12.30 -1.57
N ALA A 152 -27.51 -12.15 -1.65
CA ALA A 152 -26.61 -13.26 -1.93
C ALA A 152 -26.68 -14.35 -0.84
N GLN A 153 -26.75 -13.97 0.44
CA GLN A 153 -26.87 -14.92 1.55
C GLN A 153 -28.18 -15.74 1.47
N THR A 154 -29.31 -15.09 1.18
CA THR A 154 -30.58 -15.78 1.00
C THR A 154 -30.58 -16.66 -0.25
N ALA A 155 -30.04 -16.16 -1.36
CA ALA A 155 -29.99 -16.90 -2.63
C ALA A 155 -29.05 -18.11 -2.56
N THR A 156 -27.88 -18.00 -1.91
CA THR A 156 -26.93 -19.11 -1.75
C THR A 156 -27.56 -20.24 -0.95
N LEU A 157 -28.27 -19.94 0.15
CA LEU A 157 -28.91 -20.95 1.00
C LEU A 157 -29.99 -21.72 0.22
N ASN A 158 -30.84 -21.01 -0.53
CA ASN A 158 -31.92 -21.62 -1.29
C ASN A 158 -31.43 -22.41 -2.52
N SER A 159 -30.42 -21.88 -3.24
CA SER A 159 -29.88 -22.51 -4.45
C SER A 159 -28.82 -23.57 -4.18
N ARG A 160 -28.22 -23.56 -2.98
CA ARG A 160 -27.01 -24.32 -2.62
C ARG A 160 -25.76 -23.99 -3.43
N LEU A 161 -25.80 -23.01 -4.33
CA LEU A 161 -24.59 -22.57 -5.02
C LEU A 161 -23.82 -21.57 -4.18
N PRO A 162 -22.49 -21.62 -4.16
CA PRO A 162 -21.69 -20.57 -3.56
C PRO A 162 -21.77 -19.27 -4.36
N PHE A 163 -21.75 -18.13 -3.68
CA PHE A 163 -21.82 -16.79 -4.28
C PHE A 163 -20.54 -16.00 -4.05
N ILE A 164 -20.11 -15.28 -5.08
CA ILE A 164 -19.16 -14.18 -4.99
C ILE A 164 -19.97 -12.89 -5.11
N HIS A 165 -20.16 -12.21 -3.98
CA HIS A 165 -20.72 -10.86 -3.95
C HIS A 165 -19.57 -9.87 -4.07
N PHE A 166 -19.56 -9.07 -5.14
CA PHE A 166 -18.47 -8.14 -5.41
C PHE A 166 -18.94 -6.72 -5.73
N PHE A 167 -18.06 -5.78 -5.43
CA PHE A 167 -18.24 -4.35 -5.64
C PHE A 167 -16.87 -3.70 -5.84
N ASP A 168 -16.84 -2.54 -6.49
CA ASP A 168 -15.60 -1.96 -6.99
C ASP A 168 -14.68 -1.49 -5.84
N GLY A 169 -13.45 -2.02 -5.82
CA GLY A 169 -12.43 -1.66 -4.85
C GLY A 169 -12.11 -0.17 -4.88
N PHE A 170 -12.00 0.44 -3.71
CA PHE A 170 -11.97 1.89 -3.47
C PHE A 170 -13.25 2.61 -3.90
N ARG A 171 -13.61 2.57 -5.18
CA ARG A 171 -14.68 3.36 -5.79
C ARG A 171 -16.05 3.13 -5.13
N THR A 172 -16.30 1.93 -4.63
CA THR A 172 -17.47 1.60 -3.80
C THR A 172 -17.05 1.18 -2.39
N SER A 173 -15.95 0.42 -2.25
CA SER A 173 -15.56 -0.12 -0.95
C SER A 173 -15.16 0.95 0.09
N HIS A 174 -14.58 2.07 -0.37
CA HIS A 174 -14.11 3.18 0.47
C HIS A 174 -14.88 4.49 0.24
N GLU A 175 -15.84 4.51 -0.69
CA GLU A 175 -16.75 5.63 -0.82
C GLU A 175 -17.65 5.67 0.41
N ILE A 176 -17.66 6.80 1.12
CA ILE A 176 -18.58 7.05 2.21
C ILE A 176 -19.86 7.61 1.61
N ASN A 177 -21.00 7.00 1.92
CA ASN A 177 -22.30 7.45 1.45
C ASN A 177 -23.34 7.34 2.59
N LYS A 178 -24.45 8.07 2.46
CA LYS A 178 -25.57 8.00 3.39
C LYS A 178 -26.58 6.96 2.89
N ILE A 179 -26.74 5.88 3.66
CA ILE A 179 -27.56 4.72 3.28
C ILE A 179 -28.66 4.43 4.30
N VAL A 180 -29.63 3.62 3.87
CA VAL A 180 -30.63 3.00 4.74
C VAL A 180 -30.04 1.68 5.27
N PRO A 181 -29.76 1.57 6.58
CA PRO A 181 -29.21 0.34 7.17
C PRO A 181 -30.26 -0.78 7.25
N LEU A 182 -29.82 -2.04 7.27
CA LEU A 182 -30.69 -3.19 7.51
C LEU A 182 -30.79 -3.50 9.01
N SER A 183 -32.02 -3.58 9.53
CA SER A 183 -32.32 -4.02 10.89
C SER A 183 -32.16 -5.53 11.04
N ASP A 184 -31.98 -6.00 12.28
CA ASP A 184 -31.92 -7.44 12.55
C ASP A 184 -33.24 -8.14 12.21
N ASP A 185 -34.39 -7.49 12.39
CA ASP A 185 -35.70 -7.99 11.95
C ASP A 185 -35.73 -8.23 10.43
N THR A 186 -35.15 -7.31 9.65
CA THR A 186 -35.04 -7.45 8.18
C THR A 186 -34.19 -8.66 7.83
N LEU A 187 -33.05 -8.83 8.52
CA LEU A 187 -32.18 -9.98 8.32
C LEU A 187 -32.91 -11.29 8.66
N GLN A 188 -33.55 -11.38 9.83
CA GLN A 188 -34.29 -12.56 10.26
C GLN A 188 -35.42 -12.92 9.29
N GLN A 189 -36.19 -11.93 8.81
CA GLN A 189 -37.25 -12.18 7.82
C GLN A 189 -36.69 -12.70 6.49
N MET A 190 -35.49 -12.27 6.08
CA MET A 190 -34.85 -12.69 4.84
C MET A 190 -34.26 -14.11 4.92
N MET A 191 -33.69 -14.50 6.06
CA MET A 191 -32.97 -15.77 6.22
C MET A 191 -33.91 -16.99 6.09
N PRO A 192 -33.63 -17.95 5.18
CA PRO A 192 -34.49 -19.11 4.97
C PRO A 192 -34.17 -20.24 5.96
N GLN A 193 -34.91 -20.33 7.06
CA GLN A 193 -34.63 -21.30 8.13
C GLN A 193 -34.59 -22.76 7.63
N ASP A 194 -35.55 -23.18 6.80
CA ASP A 194 -35.59 -24.55 6.26
C ASP A 194 -34.32 -24.90 5.46
N ALA A 195 -33.76 -23.93 4.72
CA ALA A 195 -32.53 -24.14 3.95
C ALA A 195 -31.28 -24.21 4.84
N ILE A 196 -31.27 -23.46 5.95
CA ILE A 196 -30.22 -23.54 6.98
C ILE A 196 -30.26 -24.90 7.66
N ASP A 197 -31.44 -25.37 8.05
CA ASP A 197 -31.63 -26.68 8.68
C ASP A 197 -31.22 -27.80 7.72
N ALA A 198 -31.52 -27.66 6.42
CA ALA A 198 -31.06 -28.58 5.40
C ALA A 198 -29.54 -28.55 5.20
N HIS A 199 -28.87 -27.39 5.32
CA HIS A 199 -27.41 -27.30 5.31
C HIS A 199 -26.80 -28.08 6.48
N ARG A 200 -27.34 -27.87 7.67
CA ARG A 200 -26.90 -28.56 8.90
C ARG A 200 -27.15 -30.07 8.83
N SER A 201 -28.27 -30.53 8.28
CA SER A 201 -28.55 -31.97 8.14
C SER A 201 -27.63 -32.68 7.15
N ARG A 202 -26.94 -31.94 6.27
CA ARG A 202 -25.91 -32.45 5.37
C ARG A 202 -24.51 -32.34 5.98
N ALA A 203 -24.32 -31.90 7.21
CA ALA A 203 -23.00 -31.78 7.80
C ALA A 203 -22.29 -33.15 7.92
N LEU A 204 -20.96 -33.15 7.87
CA LEU A 204 -20.15 -34.29 8.27
C LEU A 204 -20.28 -34.46 9.79
N SER A 205 -20.77 -35.63 10.21
CA SER A 205 -20.82 -36.03 11.62
C SER A 205 -20.55 -37.52 11.76
N PRO A 206 -19.76 -37.96 12.76
CA PRO A 206 -19.61 -39.38 13.08
C PRO A 206 -20.93 -40.10 13.41
N ASP A 207 -21.96 -39.37 13.83
CA ASP A 207 -23.28 -39.93 14.18
C ASP A 207 -24.13 -40.27 12.94
N HIS A 208 -23.80 -39.67 11.79
CA HIS A 208 -24.46 -39.91 10.49
C HIS A 208 -23.43 -39.74 9.36
N PRO A 209 -22.43 -40.64 9.30
CA PRO A 209 -21.25 -40.42 8.49
C PRO A 209 -21.55 -40.51 7.00
N VAL A 210 -20.97 -39.60 6.23
CA VAL A 210 -20.95 -39.61 4.76
C VAL A 210 -19.53 -39.33 4.27
N MET A 211 -19.24 -39.69 3.02
CA MET A 211 -17.94 -39.45 2.38
C MET A 211 -18.07 -38.36 1.31
N ARG A 212 -17.07 -37.47 1.22
CA ARG A 212 -17.00 -36.37 0.24
C ARG A 212 -15.58 -36.21 -0.29
N GLY A 213 -15.44 -35.60 -1.46
CA GLY A 213 -14.13 -35.37 -2.08
C GLY A 213 -13.43 -36.65 -2.50
N THR A 214 -14.18 -37.64 -2.99
CA THR A 214 -13.65 -38.91 -3.49
C THR A 214 -12.79 -38.70 -4.75
N SER A 215 -11.98 -39.72 -5.05
CA SER A 215 -11.31 -39.84 -6.35
C SER A 215 -12.24 -40.59 -7.33
N ALA A 216 -12.39 -40.09 -8.55
CA ALA A 216 -13.23 -40.69 -9.58
C ALA A 216 -12.44 -40.96 -10.86
N ASN A 217 -12.75 -42.07 -11.53
CA ASN A 217 -12.21 -42.44 -12.83
C ASN A 217 -13.00 -41.76 -13.97
N PRO A 218 -12.51 -41.83 -15.23
CA PRO A 218 -13.22 -41.25 -16.38
C PRO A 218 -14.63 -41.82 -16.61
N ASP A 219 -14.94 -43.01 -16.10
CA ASP A 219 -16.23 -43.70 -16.25
C ASP A 219 -17.38 -43.05 -15.48
N THR A 220 -17.09 -42.21 -14.48
CA THR A 220 -18.07 -41.65 -13.54
C THR A 220 -17.92 -40.15 -13.33
N TYR A 221 -16.72 -39.59 -13.56
CA TYR A 221 -16.43 -38.19 -13.30
C TYR A 221 -17.32 -37.25 -14.14
N PHE A 222 -17.44 -37.49 -15.45
CA PHE A 222 -18.17 -36.59 -16.33
C PHE A 222 -19.66 -36.55 -15.98
N GLN A 223 -20.29 -37.71 -15.79
CA GLN A 223 -21.69 -37.82 -15.39
C GLN A 223 -21.95 -37.14 -14.05
N SER A 224 -21.03 -37.29 -13.09
CA SER A 224 -21.16 -36.65 -11.76
C SER A 224 -21.02 -35.13 -11.84
N ARG A 225 -20.18 -34.61 -12.75
CA ARG A 225 -20.03 -33.16 -12.94
C ARG A 225 -21.30 -32.53 -13.53
N GLU A 226 -21.88 -33.17 -14.54
CA GLU A 226 -23.12 -32.73 -15.20
C GLU A 226 -24.36 -32.90 -14.33
N ALA A 227 -24.33 -33.81 -13.34
CA ALA A 227 -25.42 -34.00 -12.40
C ALA A 227 -25.76 -32.73 -11.60
N THR A 228 -24.85 -31.75 -11.54
CA THR A 228 -25.06 -30.47 -10.84
C THR A 228 -25.89 -29.45 -11.63
N ASN A 229 -26.13 -29.65 -12.93
CA ASN A 229 -26.79 -28.68 -13.82
C ASN A 229 -28.15 -28.15 -13.29
N PRO A 230 -29.05 -28.98 -12.72
CA PRO A 230 -30.33 -28.48 -12.22
C PRO A 230 -30.21 -27.39 -11.14
N TRP A 231 -29.13 -27.37 -10.37
CA TRP A 231 -28.89 -26.33 -9.37
C TRP A 231 -28.53 -24.99 -10.04
N TYR A 232 -27.70 -25.03 -11.09
CA TYR A 232 -27.34 -23.84 -11.87
C TYR A 232 -28.53 -23.29 -12.65
N ASP A 233 -29.32 -24.15 -13.31
CA ASP A 233 -30.52 -23.75 -14.06
C ASP A 233 -31.54 -23.02 -13.19
N ASN A 234 -31.67 -23.44 -11.93
CA ASN A 234 -32.62 -22.86 -10.97
C ASN A 234 -32.09 -21.63 -10.23
N THR A 235 -30.79 -21.32 -10.30
CA THR A 235 -30.21 -20.25 -9.49
C THR A 235 -30.73 -18.87 -9.87
N TYR A 236 -30.97 -18.60 -11.15
CA TYR A 236 -31.56 -17.33 -11.58
C TYR A 236 -32.91 -17.06 -10.88
N ARG A 237 -33.78 -18.08 -10.81
CA ARG A 237 -35.07 -18.00 -10.10
C ARG A 237 -34.86 -17.69 -8.63
N HIS A 238 -33.93 -18.37 -7.96
CA HIS A 238 -33.65 -18.13 -6.54
C HIS A 238 -33.12 -16.73 -6.24
N VAL A 239 -32.36 -16.13 -7.17
CA VAL A 239 -31.92 -14.74 -7.06
C VAL A 239 -33.11 -13.78 -7.22
N CYS A 240 -33.99 -14.00 -8.20
CA CYS A 240 -35.23 -13.21 -8.34
C CYS A 240 -36.10 -13.31 -7.09
N GLU A 241 -36.36 -14.51 -6.59
CA GLU A 241 -37.14 -14.72 -5.35
C GLU A 241 -36.54 -13.99 -4.15
N ALA A 242 -35.21 -13.99 -4.02
CA ALA A 242 -34.52 -13.24 -2.97
C ALA A 242 -34.65 -11.72 -3.15
N MET A 243 -34.53 -11.21 -4.37
CA MET A 243 -34.72 -9.78 -4.69
C MET A 243 -36.17 -9.33 -4.46
N ASP A 244 -37.16 -10.12 -4.88
CA ASP A 244 -38.58 -9.83 -4.70
C ASP A 244 -38.97 -9.84 -3.22
N LYS A 245 -38.49 -10.83 -2.46
CA LYS A 245 -38.66 -10.87 -1.01
C LYS A 245 -38.03 -9.65 -0.34
N PHE A 246 -36.82 -9.29 -0.73
CA PHE A 246 -36.14 -8.10 -0.23
C PHE A 246 -36.95 -6.82 -0.50
N ALA A 247 -37.50 -6.69 -1.71
CA ALA A 247 -38.36 -5.57 -2.08
C ALA A 247 -39.64 -5.51 -1.24
N SER A 248 -40.27 -6.65 -0.97
CA SER A 248 -41.49 -6.71 -0.14
C SER A 248 -41.26 -6.25 1.31
N ILE A 249 -40.05 -6.44 1.85
CA ILE A 249 -39.69 -6.07 3.23
C ILE A 249 -39.17 -4.63 3.30
N THR A 250 -38.37 -4.21 2.33
CA THR A 250 -37.58 -2.96 2.42
C THR A 250 -38.05 -1.84 1.50
N GLY A 251 -38.92 -2.15 0.53
CA GLY A 251 -39.35 -1.24 -0.53
C GLY A 251 -38.34 -1.02 -1.66
N ARG A 252 -37.13 -1.59 -1.58
CA ARG A 252 -36.09 -1.46 -2.61
C ARG A 252 -36.10 -2.69 -3.51
N SER A 253 -36.39 -2.49 -4.80
CA SER A 253 -36.48 -3.55 -5.80
C SER A 253 -35.25 -3.59 -6.69
N TYR A 254 -34.83 -4.80 -7.05
CA TYR A 254 -33.70 -5.08 -7.92
C TYR A 254 -34.08 -6.21 -8.87
N GLN A 255 -33.38 -6.30 -10.00
CA GLN A 255 -33.48 -7.43 -10.94
C GLN A 255 -32.08 -7.88 -11.35
N PRO A 256 -31.88 -9.18 -11.68
CA PRO A 256 -30.59 -9.68 -12.17
C PRO A 256 -30.05 -8.92 -13.38
N PHE A 257 -30.94 -8.53 -14.29
CA PHE A 257 -30.70 -7.61 -15.41
C PHE A 257 -31.74 -6.50 -15.34
N GLU A 258 -31.30 -5.25 -15.34
CA GLU A 258 -32.19 -4.09 -15.15
C GLU A 258 -31.95 -3.06 -16.26
N TYR A 259 -33.00 -2.71 -17.00
CA TYR A 259 -32.93 -1.71 -18.05
C TYR A 259 -33.27 -0.31 -17.51
N TYR A 260 -32.50 0.70 -17.94
CA TYR A 260 -32.76 2.11 -17.64
C TYR A 260 -32.58 2.95 -18.91
N GLY A 261 -33.52 3.85 -19.20
CA GLY A 261 -33.44 4.77 -20.33
C GLY A 261 -34.72 4.83 -21.16
N HIS A 262 -34.62 5.30 -22.40
CA HIS A 262 -35.77 5.46 -23.28
C HIS A 262 -36.41 4.09 -23.61
N PRO A 263 -37.74 3.89 -23.49
CA PRO A 263 -38.39 2.60 -23.80
C PRO A 263 -38.19 2.12 -25.24
N GLN A 264 -37.90 3.04 -26.16
CA GLN A 264 -37.56 2.77 -27.56
C GLN A 264 -36.12 3.17 -27.88
N ALA A 265 -35.16 2.89 -27.00
CA ALA A 265 -33.76 3.22 -27.26
C ALA A 265 -33.23 2.50 -28.51
N ASP A 266 -32.45 3.20 -29.33
CA ASP A 266 -31.74 2.64 -30.48
C ASP A 266 -30.26 2.33 -30.16
N ARG A 267 -29.72 2.98 -29.13
CA ARG A 267 -28.35 2.85 -28.64
C ARG A 267 -28.34 2.52 -27.15
N VAL A 268 -27.68 1.42 -26.77
CA VAL A 268 -27.64 0.94 -25.39
C VAL A 268 -26.21 0.64 -24.94
N VAL A 269 -25.89 0.95 -23.68
CA VAL A 269 -24.66 0.50 -23.02
C VAL A 269 -24.97 -0.68 -22.08
N ILE A 270 -24.16 -1.72 -22.08
CA ILE A 270 -24.28 -2.85 -21.14
C ILE A 270 -23.03 -2.89 -20.27
N LEU A 271 -23.20 -2.84 -18.95
CA LEU A 271 -22.10 -2.72 -18.00
C LEU A 271 -22.46 -3.27 -16.61
N MET A 272 -21.44 -3.42 -15.78
CA MET A 272 -21.53 -3.80 -14.36
C MET A 272 -20.67 -2.86 -13.50
N GLY A 273 -20.92 -2.84 -12.19
CA GLY A 273 -20.14 -2.07 -11.22
C GLY A 273 -20.49 -0.59 -11.15
N SER A 274 -19.58 0.21 -10.59
CA SER A 274 -19.87 1.59 -10.16
C SER A 274 -20.12 2.58 -11.29
N ALA A 275 -19.65 2.28 -12.51
CA ALA A 275 -19.87 3.13 -13.67
C ALA A 275 -21.35 3.24 -14.08
N ILE A 276 -22.21 2.38 -13.54
CA ILE A 276 -23.68 2.47 -13.69
C ILE A 276 -24.17 3.85 -13.25
N GLY A 277 -23.75 4.35 -12.08
CA GLY A 277 -24.21 5.65 -11.57
C GLY A 277 -23.84 6.82 -12.49
N THR A 278 -22.63 6.80 -13.05
CA THR A 278 -22.18 7.81 -14.03
C THR A 278 -22.95 7.73 -15.34
N CYS A 279 -23.23 6.51 -15.83
CA CYS A 279 -24.01 6.32 -17.05
C CYS A 279 -25.47 6.77 -16.87
N GLU A 280 -26.08 6.56 -15.69
CA GLU A 280 -27.41 7.09 -15.37
C GLU A 280 -27.47 8.61 -15.53
N GLU A 281 -26.54 9.33 -14.90
CA GLU A 281 -26.48 10.79 -14.97
C GLU A 281 -26.34 11.29 -16.42
N VAL A 282 -25.52 10.63 -17.23
CA VAL A 282 -25.37 10.97 -18.66
C VAL A 282 -26.63 10.63 -19.45
N ILE A 283 -27.25 9.46 -19.22
CA ILE A 283 -28.49 9.07 -19.90
C ILE A 283 -29.60 10.07 -19.56
N GLU A 284 -29.79 10.45 -18.31
CA GLU A 284 -30.78 11.45 -17.90
C GLU A 284 -30.62 12.74 -18.68
N HIS A 285 -29.38 13.23 -18.78
CA HIS A 285 -29.07 14.42 -19.54
C HIS A 285 -29.38 14.27 -21.04
N LEU A 286 -28.98 13.15 -21.67
CA LEU A 286 -29.26 12.89 -23.08
C LEU A 286 -30.77 12.70 -23.36
N LEU A 287 -31.53 12.14 -22.42
CA LEU A 287 -32.99 12.04 -22.52
C LEU A 287 -33.65 13.42 -22.53
N THR A 288 -33.13 14.41 -21.80
CA THR A 288 -33.64 15.80 -21.86
C THR A 288 -33.47 16.43 -23.25
N ARG A 289 -32.56 15.90 -24.08
CA ARG A 289 -32.32 16.32 -25.46
C ARG A 289 -33.16 15.53 -26.48
N GLY A 290 -34.01 14.61 -26.02
CA GLY A 290 -34.83 13.75 -26.87
C GLY A 290 -34.04 12.59 -27.50
N GLU A 291 -32.84 12.27 -27.02
CA GLU A 291 -32.07 11.14 -27.52
C GLU A 291 -32.63 9.80 -27.05
N LYS A 292 -32.66 8.82 -27.96
CA LYS A 292 -33.17 7.46 -27.69
C LYS A 292 -32.06 6.55 -27.17
N VAL A 293 -31.56 6.85 -25.98
CA VAL A 293 -30.46 6.10 -25.34
C VAL A 293 -30.94 5.34 -24.10
N GLY A 294 -30.19 4.31 -23.73
CA GLY A 294 -30.39 3.60 -22.47
C GLY A 294 -29.19 2.75 -22.08
N MET A 295 -29.35 1.98 -21.01
CA MET A 295 -28.38 1.00 -20.57
C MET A 295 -29.05 -0.25 -19.98
N LEU A 296 -28.32 -1.36 -20.00
CA LEU A 296 -28.65 -2.57 -19.26
C LEU A 296 -27.60 -2.78 -18.15
N LYS A 297 -28.08 -2.75 -16.90
CA LYS A 297 -27.27 -3.01 -15.71
C LYS A 297 -27.19 -4.52 -15.49
N VAL A 298 -25.99 -5.07 -15.42
CA VAL A 298 -25.76 -6.47 -15.11
C VAL A 298 -25.48 -6.61 -13.62
N ARG A 299 -26.42 -7.20 -12.88
CA ARG A 299 -26.26 -7.48 -11.44
C ARG A 299 -25.80 -8.91 -11.23
N LEU A 300 -26.51 -9.89 -11.79
CA LEU A 300 -26.11 -11.30 -11.75
C LEU A 300 -25.28 -11.63 -12.98
N PHE A 301 -23.96 -11.65 -12.83
CA PHE A 301 -23.05 -12.01 -13.92
C PHE A 301 -22.95 -13.53 -14.12
N ARG A 302 -23.04 -14.32 -13.03
CA ARG A 302 -23.08 -15.78 -13.09
C ARG A 302 -24.14 -16.35 -12.13
N PRO A 303 -24.91 -17.37 -12.52
CA PRO A 303 -25.06 -17.89 -13.89
C PRO A 303 -25.61 -16.83 -14.85
N PHE A 304 -25.05 -16.76 -16.06
CA PHE A 304 -25.45 -15.75 -17.05
C PHE A 304 -26.67 -16.24 -17.84
N SER A 305 -27.81 -15.61 -17.62
CA SER A 305 -29.05 -16.01 -18.28
C SER A 305 -29.30 -15.18 -19.56
N ALA A 306 -28.89 -15.72 -20.71
CA ALA A 306 -29.14 -15.11 -22.03
C ALA A 306 -30.63 -14.76 -22.25
N LYS A 307 -31.56 -15.67 -21.93
CA LYS A 307 -33.02 -15.45 -22.06
C LYS A 307 -33.47 -14.15 -21.39
N HIS A 308 -33.11 -13.97 -20.12
CA HIS A 308 -33.53 -12.82 -19.33
C HIS A 308 -32.81 -11.52 -19.72
N LEU A 309 -31.55 -11.59 -20.16
CA LEU A 309 -30.87 -10.43 -20.75
C LEU A 309 -31.60 -9.94 -22.00
N ILE A 310 -31.96 -10.84 -22.92
CA ILE A 310 -32.67 -10.49 -24.15
C ILE A 310 -34.05 -9.91 -23.84
N ALA A 311 -34.77 -10.50 -22.88
CA ALA A 311 -36.08 -10.00 -22.46
C ALA A 311 -36.04 -8.59 -21.83
N ALA A 312 -34.91 -8.20 -21.22
CA ALA A 312 -34.74 -6.88 -20.63
C ALA A 312 -34.33 -5.81 -21.66
N LEU A 313 -33.83 -6.19 -22.83
CA LEU A 313 -33.41 -5.24 -23.88
C LEU A 313 -34.60 -4.80 -24.75
N PRO A 314 -34.76 -3.50 -25.06
CA PRO A 314 -35.76 -3.06 -26.01
C PRO A 314 -35.56 -3.66 -27.41
N ASP A 315 -36.68 -3.95 -28.08
CA ASP A 315 -36.67 -4.48 -29.45
C ASP A 315 -36.09 -3.47 -30.45
N SER A 316 -36.21 -2.17 -30.14
CA SER A 316 -35.70 -1.08 -30.99
C SER A 316 -34.18 -0.94 -31.02
N VAL A 317 -33.44 -1.66 -30.16
CA VAL A 317 -31.99 -1.50 -30.05
C VAL A 317 -31.29 -1.95 -31.33
N GLN A 318 -30.49 -1.05 -31.90
CA GLN A 318 -29.71 -1.26 -33.13
C GLN A 318 -28.21 -1.32 -32.88
N LYS A 319 -27.71 -0.61 -31.85
CA LYS A 319 -26.28 -0.54 -31.51
C LYS A 319 -26.07 -0.69 -30.01
N ILE A 320 -25.09 -1.49 -29.62
CA ILE A 320 -24.76 -1.81 -28.23
C ILE A 320 -23.26 -1.59 -27.98
N ALA A 321 -22.91 -0.88 -26.91
CA ALA A 321 -21.56 -0.89 -26.36
C ALA A 321 -21.53 -1.73 -25.08
N VAL A 322 -20.65 -2.72 -25.02
CA VAL A 322 -20.42 -3.50 -23.80
C VAL A 322 -19.15 -3.00 -23.13
N LEU A 323 -19.22 -2.62 -21.86
CA LEU A 323 -18.10 -2.07 -21.11
C LEU A 323 -17.59 -3.07 -20.08
N ASP A 324 -16.35 -3.50 -20.27
CA ASP A 324 -15.64 -4.40 -19.37
C ASP A 324 -14.60 -3.63 -18.56
N ARG A 325 -14.61 -3.83 -17.24
CA ARG A 325 -13.63 -3.27 -16.32
C ARG A 325 -12.46 -4.23 -16.11
N THR A 326 -11.97 -4.85 -17.17
CA THR A 326 -10.84 -5.80 -17.14
C THR A 326 -10.11 -5.78 -18.49
N LYS A 327 -8.96 -6.45 -18.57
CA LYS A 327 -8.24 -6.71 -19.82
C LYS A 327 -7.78 -8.17 -19.83
N GLU A 328 -8.13 -8.89 -20.88
CA GLU A 328 -7.60 -10.24 -21.17
C GLU A 328 -6.66 -10.16 -22.39
N PRO A 329 -5.34 -10.00 -22.21
CA PRO A 329 -4.41 -9.88 -23.32
C PRO A 329 -4.46 -11.10 -24.25
N GLY A 330 -4.68 -10.87 -25.55
CA GLY A 330 -4.77 -11.93 -26.55
C GLY A 330 -6.15 -12.58 -26.71
N ALA A 331 -7.12 -12.27 -25.84
CA ALA A 331 -8.49 -12.73 -26.00
C ALA A 331 -9.20 -12.02 -27.18
N LEU A 332 -10.22 -12.67 -27.76
CA LEU A 332 -11.04 -12.08 -28.83
C LEU A 332 -11.81 -10.83 -28.38
N ALA A 333 -12.19 -10.81 -27.10
CA ALA A 333 -12.79 -9.70 -26.38
C ALA A 333 -12.82 -10.02 -24.88
N GLU A 334 -13.21 -9.04 -24.09
CA GLU A 334 -13.41 -9.18 -22.65
C GLU A 334 -14.67 -10.00 -22.28
N PRO A 335 -14.76 -10.52 -21.04
CA PRO A 335 -15.75 -11.51 -20.66
C PRO A 335 -17.21 -11.09 -20.86
N LEU A 336 -17.60 -9.89 -20.42
CA LEU A 336 -18.99 -9.45 -20.53
C LEU A 336 -19.38 -9.25 -22.00
N TYR A 337 -18.47 -8.67 -22.81
CA TYR A 337 -18.68 -8.59 -24.25
C TYR A 337 -18.95 -9.97 -24.87
N LEU A 338 -18.14 -10.98 -24.53
CA LEU A 338 -18.30 -12.33 -25.10
C LEU A 338 -19.65 -12.95 -24.72
N ASP A 339 -20.10 -12.80 -23.47
CA ASP A 339 -21.38 -13.32 -23.01
C ASP A 339 -22.56 -12.63 -23.70
N VAL A 340 -22.51 -11.29 -23.81
CA VAL A 340 -23.54 -10.49 -24.49
C VAL A 340 -23.61 -10.83 -25.98
N MET A 341 -22.46 -10.87 -26.66
CA MET A 341 -22.38 -11.19 -28.08
C MET A 341 -22.93 -12.59 -28.35
N THR A 342 -22.58 -13.56 -27.51
CA THR A 342 -23.09 -14.94 -27.63
C THR A 342 -24.61 -14.98 -27.44
N ALA A 343 -25.14 -14.34 -26.39
CA ALA A 343 -26.58 -14.28 -26.14
C ALA A 343 -27.36 -13.66 -27.32
N LEU A 344 -26.86 -12.57 -27.90
CA LEU A 344 -27.48 -11.89 -29.04
C LEU A 344 -27.39 -12.72 -30.33
N ALA A 345 -26.23 -13.29 -30.63
CA ALA A 345 -26.02 -14.11 -31.82
C ALA A 345 -26.90 -15.36 -31.81
N GLU A 346 -27.00 -16.01 -30.65
CA GLU A 346 -27.87 -17.17 -30.47
C GLU A 346 -29.35 -16.82 -30.59
N ALA A 347 -29.81 -15.74 -29.94
CA ALA A 347 -31.19 -15.28 -30.04
C ALA A 347 -31.58 -14.94 -31.49
N PHE A 348 -30.67 -14.30 -32.24
CA PHE A 348 -30.86 -14.04 -33.66
C PHE A 348 -30.91 -15.34 -34.48
N SER A 349 -29.98 -16.27 -34.24
CA SER A 349 -29.91 -17.57 -34.94
C SER A 349 -31.17 -18.42 -34.72
N ARG A 350 -31.75 -18.36 -33.51
CA ARG A 350 -33.02 -19.05 -33.17
C ARG A 350 -34.28 -18.31 -33.63
N GLY A 351 -34.15 -17.10 -34.18
CA GLY A 351 -35.30 -16.26 -34.57
C GLY A 351 -36.05 -15.63 -33.39
N GLU A 352 -35.48 -15.66 -32.18
CA GLU A 352 -36.01 -14.97 -30.99
C GLU A 352 -35.86 -13.44 -31.11
N ARG A 353 -34.96 -12.98 -31.98
CA ARG A 353 -34.79 -11.56 -32.32
C ARG A 353 -34.69 -11.39 -33.83
N ALA A 354 -35.38 -10.38 -34.37
CA ALA A 354 -35.44 -10.12 -35.81
C ALA A 354 -34.11 -9.61 -36.42
N THR A 355 -33.30 -8.92 -35.61
CA THR A 355 -32.02 -8.33 -36.05
C THR A 355 -30.94 -8.54 -35.01
N LEU A 356 -29.71 -8.81 -35.46
CA LEU A 356 -28.52 -8.78 -34.62
C LEU A 356 -28.01 -7.32 -34.51
N PRO A 357 -28.09 -6.67 -33.33
CA PRO A 357 -27.57 -5.31 -33.17
C PRO A 357 -26.06 -5.26 -33.42
N ARG A 358 -25.53 -4.10 -33.81
CA ARG A 358 -24.08 -3.90 -33.89
C ARG A 358 -23.52 -3.78 -32.48
N VAL A 359 -22.65 -4.71 -32.08
CA VAL A 359 -22.05 -4.77 -30.74
C VAL A 359 -20.57 -4.36 -30.79
N ILE A 360 -20.20 -3.35 -30.02
CA ILE A 360 -18.82 -2.90 -29.81
C ILE A 360 -18.37 -3.19 -28.36
N GLY A 361 -17.07 -3.41 -28.15
CA GLY A 361 -16.49 -3.74 -26.85
C GLY A 361 -15.54 -2.65 -26.37
N GLY A 362 -15.75 -2.14 -25.16
CA GLY A 362 -14.95 -1.09 -24.56
C GLY A 362 -14.32 -1.53 -23.24
N ARG A 363 -13.04 -1.17 -23.04
CA ARG A 363 -12.41 -1.26 -21.73
C ARG A 363 -12.38 0.10 -21.04
N TYR A 364 -12.64 0.10 -19.73
CA TYR A 364 -12.61 1.30 -18.92
C TYR A 364 -12.10 0.99 -17.51
N GLY A 365 -11.75 2.03 -16.74
CA GLY A 365 -11.68 1.95 -15.28
C GLY A 365 -10.67 0.98 -14.67
N LEU A 366 -9.68 0.50 -15.45
CA LEU A 366 -8.63 -0.39 -14.96
C LEU A 366 -7.83 0.31 -13.86
N SER A 367 -7.56 -0.38 -12.74
CA SER A 367 -6.85 0.20 -11.60
C SER A 367 -7.45 1.53 -11.11
N SER A 368 -8.77 1.59 -10.95
CA SER A 368 -9.53 2.81 -10.60
C SER A 368 -9.26 4.02 -11.51
N LYS A 369 -8.88 3.79 -12.78
CA LYS A 369 -8.86 4.87 -13.78
C LYS A 369 -10.21 5.57 -13.78
N GLU A 370 -10.18 6.90 -13.89
CA GLU A 370 -11.39 7.69 -13.81
C GLU A 370 -12.37 7.33 -14.94
N PHE A 371 -13.65 7.18 -14.58
CA PHE A 371 -14.74 7.05 -15.53
C PHE A 371 -15.79 8.11 -15.18
N GLY A 372 -15.57 9.31 -15.70
CA GLY A 372 -16.46 10.45 -15.52
C GLY A 372 -17.54 10.54 -16.60
N PRO A 373 -18.41 11.57 -16.52
CA PRO A 373 -19.40 11.86 -17.54
C PRO A 373 -18.85 12.01 -18.96
N ASP A 374 -17.66 12.59 -19.11
CA ASP A 374 -16.93 12.75 -20.36
C ASP A 374 -16.63 11.41 -21.05
N CYS A 375 -16.27 10.39 -20.27
CA CYS A 375 -16.04 9.03 -20.74
C CYS A 375 -17.35 8.38 -21.22
N ALA A 376 -18.41 8.47 -20.43
CA ALA A 376 -19.72 7.92 -20.79
C ALA A 376 -20.31 8.62 -22.04
N LEU A 377 -20.17 9.94 -22.15
CA LEU A 377 -20.54 10.71 -23.35
C LEU A 377 -19.75 10.27 -24.58
N ALA A 378 -18.45 10.02 -24.45
CA ALA A 378 -17.63 9.51 -25.55
C ALA A 378 -18.13 8.15 -26.07
N VAL A 379 -18.57 7.26 -25.18
CA VAL A 379 -19.16 5.96 -25.56
C VAL A 379 -20.47 6.14 -26.33
N PHE A 380 -21.40 6.96 -25.84
CA PHE A 380 -22.65 7.23 -26.57
C PHE A 380 -22.41 7.94 -27.90
N ARG A 381 -21.40 8.81 -27.98
CA ARG A 381 -20.98 9.45 -29.22
C ARG A 381 -20.42 8.46 -30.23
N GLU A 382 -19.62 7.50 -29.79
CA GLU A 382 -19.14 6.42 -30.65
C GLU A 382 -20.32 5.61 -31.22
N LEU A 383 -21.32 5.30 -30.39
CA LEU A 383 -22.55 4.61 -30.84
C LEU A 383 -23.39 5.41 -31.84
N MET A 384 -23.22 6.74 -31.95
CA MET A 384 -23.89 7.52 -33.00
C MET A 384 -23.30 7.27 -34.39
N LEU A 385 -22.03 6.89 -34.50
CA LEU A 385 -21.35 6.71 -35.78
C LEU A 385 -21.95 5.55 -36.58
N ASP A 386 -22.00 5.67 -37.90
CA ASP A 386 -22.46 4.58 -38.78
C ASP A 386 -21.57 3.33 -38.67
N GLN A 387 -20.27 3.56 -38.49
CA GLN A 387 -19.25 2.53 -38.31
C GLN A 387 -18.46 2.78 -37.01
N PRO A 388 -19.03 2.42 -35.85
CA PRO A 388 -18.32 2.54 -34.58
C PRO A 388 -17.15 1.55 -34.54
N ARG A 389 -16.10 1.91 -33.80
CA ARG A 389 -14.93 1.06 -33.56
C ARG A 389 -15.35 -0.24 -32.88
N PRO A 390 -14.96 -1.42 -33.42
CA PRO A 390 -15.33 -2.69 -32.81
C PRO A 390 -14.77 -2.88 -31.40
N ARG A 391 -13.59 -2.32 -31.14
CA ARG A 391 -12.88 -2.37 -29.86
C ARG A 391 -12.35 -0.98 -29.54
N PHE A 392 -12.44 -0.58 -28.28
CA PHE A 392 -11.92 0.70 -27.82
C PHE A 392 -11.48 0.67 -26.36
N THR A 393 -10.77 1.72 -25.97
CA THR A 393 -10.52 2.09 -24.56
C THR A 393 -11.12 3.48 -24.29
N VAL A 394 -11.44 3.80 -23.05
CA VAL A 394 -11.91 5.14 -22.66
C VAL A 394 -11.32 5.54 -21.31
N GLY A 395 -10.98 6.83 -21.16
CA GLY A 395 -10.29 7.38 -19.98
C GLY A 395 -8.76 7.37 -20.06
N ILE A 396 -8.18 7.04 -21.21
CA ILE A 396 -6.73 7.13 -21.48
C ILE A 396 -6.48 7.74 -22.86
N PHE A 397 -5.26 8.16 -23.13
CA PHE A 397 -4.81 8.49 -24.49
C PHE A 397 -3.90 7.38 -25.02
N ASP A 398 -4.40 6.60 -25.98
CA ASP A 398 -3.68 5.50 -26.62
C ASP A 398 -3.23 5.90 -28.02
N ASP A 399 -2.02 6.42 -28.09
CA ASP A 399 -1.32 6.82 -29.32
C ASP A 399 -0.48 5.70 -29.94
N VAL A 400 -0.47 4.51 -29.32
CA VAL A 400 0.25 3.33 -29.82
C VAL A 400 -0.68 2.46 -30.67
N THR A 401 -1.85 2.10 -30.15
CA THR A 401 -2.82 1.26 -30.86
C THR A 401 -4.05 2.00 -31.37
N GLY A 402 -4.21 3.29 -31.00
CA GLY A 402 -5.29 4.14 -31.49
C GLY A 402 -6.68 3.74 -31.00
N LEU A 403 -6.78 2.93 -29.93
CA LEU A 403 -8.05 2.40 -29.45
C LEU A 403 -8.83 3.39 -28.58
N SER A 404 -8.17 4.40 -28.01
CA SER A 404 -8.82 5.35 -27.10
C SER A 404 -9.86 6.22 -27.80
N LEU A 405 -11.06 6.30 -27.24
CA LEU A 405 -12.09 7.24 -27.69
C LEU A 405 -11.70 8.68 -27.32
N PRO A 406 -11.93 9.66 -28.20
CA PRO A 406 -11.77 11.06 -27.85
C PRO A 406 -12.82 11.48 -26.82
N LEU A 407 -12.36 12.07 -25.71
CA LEU A 407 -13.26 12.57 -24.66
C LEU A 407 -14.04 13.79 -25.14
N VAL A 408 -15.25 13.96 -24.61
CA VAL A 408 -16.15 15.07 -24.95
C VAL A 408 -16.17 16.04 -23.78
N GLU A 409 -15.71 17.27 -24.00
CA GLU A 409 -15.85 18.34 -23.01
C GLU A 409 -17.29 18.85 -23.00
N GLU A 410 -18.09 18.31 -22.08
CA GLU A 410 -19.44 18.77 -21.83
C GLU A 410 -19.71 18.82 -20.32
N THR A 411 -20.33 19.92 -19.85
CA THR A 411 -20.68 20.06 -18.42
C THR A 411 -22.10 19.56 -18.20
N LEU A 412 -22.27 18.54 -17.35
CA LEU A 412 -23.59 18.07 -16.94
C LEU A 412 -24.26 19.05 -15.95
N PRO A 413 -25.60 19.12 -15.93
CA PRO A 413 -26.34 19.84 -14.89
C PRO A 413 -26.00 19.30 -13.49
N GLN A 414 -25.69 20.19 -12.55
CA GLN A 414 -25.33 19.79 -11.18
C GLN A 414 -26.56 19.61 -10.31
N SER A 415 -26.62 18.48 -9.59
CA SER A 415 -27.63 18.19 -8.59
C SER A 415 -27.15 18.44 -7.15
N ALA A 416 -25.83 18.47 -6.93
CA ALA A 416 -25.23 18.71 -5.63
C ALA A 416 -25.35 20.19 -5.22
N SER A 417 -25.68 20.43 -3.96
CA SER A 417 -25.71 21.77 -3.36
C SER A 417 -24.32 22.25 -2.93
N LEU A 418 -23.38 21.33 -2.71
CA LEU A 418 -21.99 21.62 -2.40
C LEU A 418 -21.06 20.53 -2.95
N GLU A 419 -20.01 20.93 -3.64
CA GLU A 419 -18.86 20.09 -3.97
C GLU A 419 -17.58 20.72 -3.41
N ALA A 420 -16.79 19.94 -2.65
CA ALA A 420 -15.60 20.43 -1.97
C ALA A 420 -14.38 19.55 -2.20
N LEU A 421 -13.21 20.18 -2.30
CA LEU A 421 -11.90 19.56 -2.41
C LEU A 421 -11.00 19.99 -1.24
N PHE A 422 -10.28 19.03 -0.66
CA PHE A 422 -9.31 19.28 0.42
C PHE A 422 -7.97 18.67 0.04
N TYR A 423 -6.96 19.50 -0.16
CA TYR A 423 -5.58 19.13 -0.46
C TYR A 423 -4.78 19.11 0.85
N GLY A 424 -4.42 17.92 1.32
CA GLY A 424 -3.69 17.70 2.57
C GLY A 424 -2.48 16.78 2.38
N LEU A 425 -1.64 16.71 3.40
CA LEU A 425 -0.46 15.84 3.45
C LEU A 425 -0.82 14.51 4.14
N GLY A 426 -0.27 13.40 3.64
CA GLY A 426 -0.32 12.12 4.35
C GLY A 426 0.16 12.29 5.80
N SER A 427 -0.71 11.92 6.75
CA SER A 427 -0.53 12.02 8.21
C SER A 427 -0.75 13.40 8.87
N ASP A 428 -1.25 14.42 8.15
CA ASP A 428 -1.61 15.73 8.77
C ASP A 428 -3.03 15.79 9.38
N GLY A 429 -3.81 14.71 9.22
CA GLY A 429 -5.16 14.57 9.74
C GLY A 429 -6.28 15.13 8.85
N SER A 430 -5.98 15.65 7.66
CA SER A 430 -6.96 16.24 6.73
C SER A 430 -8.04 15.24 6.30
N VAL A 431 -7.65 14.04 5.86
CA VAL A 431 -8.58 12.98 5.47
C VAL A 431 -9.53 12.62 6.61
N SER A 432 -9.01 12.47 7.83
CA SER A 432 -9.82 12.14 9.01
C SER A 432 -10.82 13.25 9.34
N ALA A 433 -10.41 14.51 9.24
CA ALA A 433 -11.31 15.64 9.40
C ALA A 433 -12.40 15.66 8.32
N THR A 434 -12.08 15.42 7.06
CA THR A 434 -13.08 15.37 5.98
C THR A 434 -14.04 14.19 6.16
N LYS A 435 -13.57 13.00 6.55
CA LYS A 435 -14.44 11.87 6.93
C LYS A 435 -15.42 12.26 8.04
N ASN A 436 -14.95 13.02 9.03
CA ASN A 436 -15.80 13.52 10.11
C ASN A 436 -16.80 14.58 9.59
N ASN A 437 -16.39 15.48 8.69
CA ASN A 437 -17.31 16.44 8.04
C ASN A 437 -18.47 15.73 7.36
N ILE A 438 -18.18 14.69 6.57
CA ILE A 438 -19.19 13.91 5.85
C ILE A 438 -20.16 13.25 6.84
N LYS A 439 -19.65 12.67 7.93
CA LYS A 439 -20.49 12.06 8.97
C LYS A 439 -21.35 13.09 9.70
N ILE A 440 -20.80 14.24 10.05
CA ILE A 440 -21.55 15.32 10.72
C ILE A 440 -22.67 15.83 9.80
N ILE A 441 -22.36 16.16 8.55
CA ILE A 441 -23.36 16.63 7.58
C ILE A 441 -24.43 15.56 7.36
N GLY A 442 -24.02 14.32 7.06
CA GLY A 442 -24.93 13.23 6.74
C GLY A 442 -25.82 12.82 7.93
N ASN A 443 -25.31 12.85 9.15
CA ASN A 443 -26.06 12.40 10.34
C ASN A 443 -26.88 13.53 10.98
N SER A 444 -26.47 14.80 10.83
CA SER A 444 -27.13 15.94 11.46
C SER A 444 -28.09 16.69 10.53
N THR A 445 -28.22 16.27 9.26
CA THR A 445 -29.13 16.86 8.27
C THR A 445 -29.91 15.78 7.50
N PRO A 446 -31.02 16.11 6.82
CA PRO A 446 -31.68 15.19 5.90
C PRO A 446 -30.89 14.94 4.60
N MET A 447 -29.90 15.79 4.28
CA MET A 447 -29.11 15.72 3.05
C MET A 447 -28.36 14.40 2.88
N TYR A 448 -28.10 14.02 1.64
CA TYR A 448 -27.14 12.98 1.27
C TYR A 448 -25.74 13.57 1.26
N ALA A 449 -24.79 12.85 1.83
CA ALA A 449 -23.39 13.24 1.86
C ALA A 449 -22.56 12.09 1.28
N GLN A 450 -21.67 12.42 0.34
CA GLN A 450 -20.74 11.50 -0.30
C GLN A 450 -19.30 11.94 -0.02
N GLY A 451 -18.41 10.97 0.21
CA GLY A 451 -16.98 11.19 0.39
C GLY A 451 -16.13 10.17 -0.35
N TYR A 452 -15.12 10.65 -1.07
CA TYR A 452 -14.09 9.81 -1.68
C TYR A 452 -12.71 10.40 -1.43
N PHE A 453 -11.71 9.54 -1.22
CA PHE A 453 -10.38 9.97 -0.79
C PHE A 453 -9.33 9.38 -1.72
N VAL A 454 -8.58 10.26 -2.39
CA VAL A 454 -7.43 9.90 -3.20
C VAL A 454 -6.20 9.97 -2.30
N TYR A 455 -5.52 8.83 -2.17
CA TYR A 455 -4.28 8.71 -1.43
C TYR A 455 -3.12 8.56 -2.40
N ASP A 456 -2.01 9.20 -2.10
CA ASP A 456 -0.70 8.80 -2.61
C ASP A 456 -0.32 7.44 -1.99
N SER A 457 0.36 6.60 -2.76
CA SER A 457 0.91 5.33 -2.30
C SER A 457 2.14 5.50 -1.41
N LYS A 458 2.72 6.71 -1.31
CA LYS A 458 3.71 7.04 -0.26
C LYS A 458 3.08 6.97 1.12
N LYS A 459 3.66 6.18 2.03
CA LYS A 459 3.13 5.96 3.37
C LYS A 459 3.02 7.25 4.21
N ALA A 460 3.98 8.16 4.06
CA ALA A 460 3.95 9.44 4.76
C ALA A 460 4.36 10.58 3.82
N GLY A 461 3.78 11.76 4.04
CA GLY A 461 4.15 12.98 3.33
C GLY A 461 3.80 13.00 1.83
N GLY A 462 2.93 12.10 1.37
CA GLY A 462 2.35 12.13 0.02
C GLY A 462 1.15 13.07 -0.06
N LEU A 463 0.68 13.40 -1.27
CA LEU A 463 -0.54 14.18 -1.46
C LEU A 463 -1.77 13.36 -1.07
N THR A 464 -2.73 13.99 -0.40
CA THR A 464 -4.09 13.45 -0.23
C THR A 464 -5.09 14.47 -0.76
N VAL A 465 -6.05 14.00 -1.55
CA VAL A 465 -7.16 14.82 -2.06
C VAL A 465 -8.47 14.21 -1.61
N SER A 466 -9.21 14.93 -0.79
CA SER A 466 -10.54 14.51 -0.33
C SER A 466 -11.61 15.18 -1.16
N HIS A 467 -12.53 14.39 -1.70
CA HIS A 467 -13.67 14.82 -2.49
C HIS A 467 -14.94 14.65 -1.67
N LEU A 468 -15.72 15.72 -1.54
CA LEU A 468 -16.96 15.74 -0.78
C LEU A 468 -18.08 16.28 -1.65
N ARG A 469 -19.24 15.61 -1.65
CA ARG A 469 -20.49 16.12 -2.23
C ARG A 469 -21.61 16.13 -1.21
N VAL A 470 -22.47 17.14 -1.27
CA VAL A 470 -23.72 17.23 -0.50
C VAL A 470 -24.86 17.48 -1.46
N SER A 471 -25.98 16.76 -1.29
CA SER A 471 -27.15 16.88 -2.17
C SER A 471 -28.44 16.60 -1.42
N GLU A 472 -29.55 17.18 -1.89
CA GLU A 472 -30.90 16.85 -1.40
C GLU A 472 -31.38 15.49 -1.92
N LYS A 473 -30.81 15.03 -3.04
CA LYS A 473 -31.11 13.75 -3.69
C LYS A 473 -29.98 12.74 -3.48
N PRO A 474 -30.25 11.42 -3.61
CA PRO A 474 -29.20 10.40 -3.63
C PRO A 474 -28.09 10.76 -4.62
N ILE A 475 -26.84 10.50 -4.24
CA ILE A 475 -25.66 10.85 -5.02
C ILE A 475 -25.12 9.58 -5.70
N ASN A 476 -25.29 9.50 -7.02
CA ASN A 476 -24.82 8.39 -7.86
C ASN A 476 -23.48 8.71 -8.57
N SER A 477 -22.88 9.87 -8.27
CA SER A 477 -21.68 10.38 -8.91
C SER A 477 -20.42 9.61 -8.47
N ALA A 478 -20.24 8.41 -9.02
CA ALA A 478 -19.11 7.51 -8.74
C ALA A 478 -17.80 7.94 -9.46
N TYR A 479 -17.51 9.24 -9.45
CA TYR A 479 -16.34 9.88 -10.07
C TYR A 479 -15.86 11.06 -9.22
N LEU A 480 -14.64 11.53 -9.46
CA LEU A 480 -14.00 12.64 -8.74
C LEU A 480 -14.69 13.98 -9.03
N VAL A 481 -14.69 14.87 -8.04
CA VAL A 481 -15.10 16.28 -8.23
C VAL A 481 -14.09 16.98 -9.14
N ASN A 482 -14.54 17.45 -10.30
CA ASN A 482 -13.68 18.18 -11.26
C ASN A 482 -13.71 19.71 -11.07
N ARG A 483 -14.82 20.23 -10.52
CA ARG A 483 -15.11 21.64 -10.28
C ARG A 483 -15.76 21.75 -8.91
N ALA A 484 -15.20 22.55 -8.02
CA ALA A 484 -15.62 22.62 -6.62
C ALA A 484 -16.07 24.02 -6.22
N ASP A 485 -17.08 24.09 -5.35
CA ASP A 485 -17.54 25.31 -4.69
C ASP A 485 -16.56 25.75 -3.58
N PHE A 486 -15.83 24.80 -3.00
CA PHE A 486 -14.81 25.02 -1.97
C PHE A 486 -13.53 24.24 -2.29
N VAL A 487 -12.38 24.91 -2.21
CA VAL A 487 -11.05 24.27 -2.29
C VAL A 487 -10.21 24.70 -1.09
N GLY A 488 -9.80 23.74 -0.27
CA GLY A 488 -8.90 23.94 0.87
C GLY A 488 -7.48 23.45 0.57
N CYS A 489 -6.49 24.34 0.69
CA CYS A 489 -5.07 24.03 0.60
C CYS A 489 -4.44 24.02 1.99
N HIS A 490 -4.21 22.83 2.55
CA HIS A 490 -3.75 22.69 3.94
C HIS A 490 -2.23 22.78 4.07
N GLN A 491 -1.49 22.76 2.96
CA GLN A 491 -0.04 22.81 2.90
C GLN A 491 0.40 23.87 1.88
N LEU A 492 1.12 24.90 2.33
CA LEU A 492 1.49 26.03 1.48
C LEU A 492 2.24 25.59 0.20
N GLN A 493 3.20 24.67 0.33
CA GLN A 493 4.06 24.19 -0.76
C GLN A 493 3.30 23.49 -1.90
N PHE A 494 2.04 23.13 -1.70
CA PHE A 494 1.23 22.55 -2.75
C PHE A 494 0.85 23.56 -3.83
N ILE A 495 0.81 24.86 -3.50
CA ILE A 495 0.47 25.92 -4.45
C ILE A 495 1.47 26.03 -5.62
N ASP A 496 2.71 25.63 -5.34
CA ASP A 496 3.81 25.63 -6.29
C ASP A 496 3.82 24.40 -7.19
N LYS A 497 3.06 23.35 -6.87
CA LYS A 497 3.13 22.03 -7.53
C LYS A 497 1.82 21.60 -8.21
N TYR A 498 0.68 21.86 -7.58
CA TYR A 498 -0.60 21.26 -7.99
C TYR A 498 -1.61 22.28 -8.53
N GLN A 499 -2.36 21.84 -9.53
CA GLN A 499 -3.45 22.61 -10.14
C GLN A 499 -4.73 22.54 -9.30
N MET A 500 -4.72 23.20 -8.13
CA MET A 500 -5.86 23.20 -7.20
C MET A 500 -6.83 24.37 -7.41
N ALA A 501 -6.32 25.58 -7.69
CA ALA A 501 -7.14 26.77 -7.88
C ALA A 501 -7.95 26.66 -9.18
N GLU A 502 -7.38 25.96 -10.16
CA GLU A 502 -7.96 25.66 -11.47
C GLU A 502 -9.26 24.86 -11.36
N ARG A 503 -9.41 24.07 -10.28
CA ARG A 503 -10.59 23.27 -9.94
C ARG A 503 -11.71 24.10 -9.29
N LEU A 504 -11.49 25.37 -8.98
CA LEU A 504 -12.50 26.21 -8.34
C LEU A 504 -13.58 26.66 -9.35
N LYS A 505 -14.85 26.61 -8.94
CA LYS A 505 -15.96 27.22 -9.70
C LYS A 505 -15.88 28.75 -9.66
N PRO A 506 -16.47 29.46 -10.63
CA PRO A 506 -16.66 30.90 -10.53
C PRO A 506 -17.41 31.28 -9.24
N GLY A 507 -16.90 32.25 -8.48
CA GLY A 507 -17.43 32.69 -7.18
C GLY A 507 -17.15 31.75 -6.00
N GLY A 508 -16.40 30.66 -6.22
CA GLY A 508 -16.08 29.66 -5.21
C GLY A 508 -15.11 30.17 -4.12
N ILE A 509 -15.00 29.40 -3.04
CA ILE A 509 -14.17 29.71 -1.87
C ILE A 509 -12.81 29.00 -1.98
N PHE A 510 -11.73 29.75 -1.87
CA PHE A 510 -10.36 29.22 -1.79
C PHE A 510 -9.79 29.51 -0.40
N LEU A 511 -9.46 28.47 0.37
CA LEU A 511 -8.86 28.59 1.70
C LEU A 511 -7.40 28.12 1.67
N LEU A 512 -6.47 28.98 2.09
CA LEU A 512 -5.03 28.66 2.15
C LEU A 512 -4.51 28.67 3.60
N ASN A 513 -3.91 27.57 4.03
CA ASN A 513 -3.11 27.52 5.25
C ASN A 513 -1.70 28.07 4.99
N THR A 514 -1.33 29.18 5.64
CA THR A 514 -0.07 29.89 5.39
C THR A 514 0.46 30.58 6.65
N PRO A 515 1.80 30.65 6.84
CA PRO A 515 2.40 31.42 7.92
C PRO A 515 2.44 32.93 7.64
N TYR A 516 2.18 33.36 6.40
CA TYR A 516 2.32 34.76 5.97
C TYR A 516 1.10 35.61 6.34
N SER A 517 1.33 36.92 6.50
CA SER A 517 0.28 37.90 6.80
C SER A 517 -0.58 38.21 5.56
N ALA A 518 -1.73 38.86 5.79
CA ALA A 518 -2.63 39.31 4.72
C ALA A 518 -1.97 40.29 3.73
N GLU A 519 -1.00 41.07 4.20
CA GLU A 519 -0.28 42.06 3.39
C GLU A 519 0.75 41.40 2.44
N GLU A 520 1.33 40.27 2.86
CA GLU A 520 2.39 39.59 2.09
C GLU A 520 1.87 38.50 1.16
N VAL A 521 0.77 37.83 1.53
CA VAL A 521 0.36 36.57 0.90
C VAL A 521 0.12 36.70 -0.60
N TRP A 522 -0.53 37.78 -1.06
CA TRP A 522 -0.84 37.97 -2.47
C TRP A 522 0.43 37.98 -3.33
N SER A 523 1.43 38.77 -2.91
CA SER A 523 2.71 38.90 -3.64
C SER A 523 3.54 37.62 -3.63
N ARG A 524 3.24 36.65 -2.76
CA ARG A 524 3.94 35.37 -2.65
C ARG A 524 3.27 34.26 -3.47
N LEU A 525 2.00 34.40 -3.85
CA LEU A 525 1.33 33.42 -4.70
C LEU A 525 1.94 33.41 -6.10
N PRO A 526 2.05 32.25 -6.76
CA PRO A 526 2.43 32.21 -8.16
C PRO A 526 1.53 33.08 -9.05
N GLN A 527 2.10 33.75 -10.05
CA GLN A 527 1.35 34.62 -10.96
C GLN A 527 0.17 33.89 -11.62
N GLU A 528 0.35 32.62 -11.97
CA GLU A 528 -0.68 31.76 -12.55
C GLU A 528 -1.85 31.54 -11.58
N VAL A 529 -1.57 31.38 -10.29
CA VAL A 529 -2.58 31.20 -9.26
C VAL A 529 -3.37 32.49 -9.05
N GLN A 530 -2.68 33.64 -9.00
CA GLN A 530 -3.35 34.95 -8.95
C GLN A 530 -4.30 35.15 -10.13
N ALA A 531 -3.84 34.82 -11.34
CA ALA A 531 -4.64 34.90 -12.56
C ALA A 531 -5.89 34.02 -12.49
N ILE A 532 -5.76 32.78 -12.01
CA ILE A 532 -6.89 31.86 -11.86
C ILE A 532 -7.88 32.36 -10.80
N LEU A 533 -7.42 32.82 -9.64
CA LEU A 533 -8.30 33.36 -8.59
C LEU A 533 -9.09 34.58 -9.08
N LEU A 534 -8.45 35.46 -9.87
CA LEU A 534 -9.10 36.59 -10.54
C LEU A 534 -10.13 36.12 -11.57
N GLN A 535 -9.75 35.21 -12.47
CA GLN A 535 -10.63 34.67 -13.50
C GLN A 535 -11.87 34.00 -12.90
N ARG A 536 -11.71 33.32 -11.77
CA ARG A 536 -12.80 32.67 -11.04
C ARG A 536 -13.57 33.62 -10.13
N GLN A 537 -13.17 34.88 -9.98
CA GLN A 537 -13.76 35.80 -8.99
C GLN A 537 -13.84 35.13 -7.60
N ALA A 538 -12.74 34.48 -7.20
CA ALA A 538 -12.69 33.64 -6.02
C ALA A 538 -12.86 34.46 -4.72
N LYS A 539 -13.54 33.87 -3.73
CA LYS A 539 -13.50 34.37 -2.34
C LYS A 539 -12.29 33.76 -1.66
N PHE A 540 -11.21 34.54 -1.53
CA PHE A 540 -9.93 34.05 -1.05
C PHE A 540 -9.77 34.29 0.46
N TYR A 541 -9.53 33.22 1.23
CA TYR A 541 -9.30 33.27 2.67
C TYR A 541 -7.95 32.65 3.04
N ILE A 542 -7.34 33.18 4.10
CA ILE A 542 -6.13 32.61 4.69
C ILE A 542 -6.31 32.29 6.17
N ILE A 543 -5.50 31.34 6.66
CA ILE A 543 -5.36 31.02 8.07
C ILE A 543 -3.95 30.51 8.37
N ASN A 544 -3.43 30.78 9.56
CA ASN A 544 -2.19 30.16 10.04
C ASN A 544 -2.51 29.03 11.03
N ALA A 545 -2.94 27.89 10.50
CA ALA A 545 -3.41 26.78 11.33
C ALA A 545 -2.29 26.14 12.17
N ALA A 546 -1.05 26.16 11.68
CA ALA A 546 0.11 25.65 12.42
C ALA A 546 0.44 26.52 13.66
N LYS A 547 0.33 27.85 13.55
CA LYS A 547 0.47 28.76 14.70
C LYS A 547 -0.63 28.49 15.74
N LEU A 548 -1.89 28.42 15.31
CA LEU A 548 -3.02 28.14 16.20
C LEU A 548 -2.88 26.79 16.90
N ALA A 549 -2.49 25.74 16.17
CA ALA A 549 -2.26 24.42 16.75
C ALA A 549 -1.16 24.44 17.83
N ARG A 550 -0.07 25.20 17.63
CA ARG A 550 0.99 25.36 18.63
C ARG A 550 0.52 26.14 19.85
N GLU A 551 -0.17 27.27 19.65
CA GLU A 551 -0.71 28.10 20.73
C GLU A 551 -1.75 27.35 21.57
N CYS A 552 -2.49 26.41 20.97
CA CYS A 552 -3.42 25.51 21.67
C CYS A 552 -2.79 24.19 22.14
N HIS A 553 -1.47 24.02 22.05
CA HIS A 553 -0.75 22.80 22.46
C HIS A 553 -1.24 21.49 21.79
N LEU A 554 -1.58 21.57 20.50
CA LEU A 554 -1.99 20.44 19.63
C LEU A 554 -0.83 19.91 18.75
N GLY A 555 0.37 20.47 18.88
CA GLY A 555 1.53 20.11 18.06
C GLY A 555 1.34 20.49 16.60
N ALA A 556 1.70 19.59 15.68
CA ALA A 556 1.56 19.80 14.23
C ALA A 556 0.14 19.53 13.68
N ARG A 557 -0.87 19.31 14.54
CA ARG A 557 -2.21 18.91 14.12
C ARG A 557 -3.09 20.12 13.78
N ILE A 558 -3.23 20.39 12.48
CA ILE A 558 -4.05 21.49 11.94
C ILE A 558 -5.50 21.10 11.67
N ASN A 559 -5.82 19.81 11.74
CA ASN A 559 -7.09 19.23 11.30
C ASN A 559 -8.32 19.90 11.94
N THR A 560 -8.34 20.12 13.26
CA THR A 560 -9.45 20.77 13.98
C THR A 560 -9.70 22.20 13.50
N VAL A 561 -8.64 22.96 13.26
CA VAL A 561 -8.69 24.34 12.76
C VAL A 561 -9.27 24.37 11.34
N MET A 562 -8.72 23.55 10.44
CA MET A 562 -9.19 23.50 9.05
C MET A 562 -10.64 23.00 8.95
N GLN A 563 -11.06 22.12 9.86
CA GLN A 563 -12.42 21.61 9.93
C GLN A 563 -13.43 22.71 10.26
N MET A 564 -13.15 23.53 11.28
CA MET A 564 -14.01 24.65 11.65
C MET A 564 -14.07 25.71 10.55
N ALA A 565 -12.93 25.98 9.91
CA ALA A 565 -12.86 26.92 8.80
C ALA A 565 -13.78 26.50 7.63
N PHE A 566 -13.79 25.22 7.27
CA PHE A 566 -14.68 24.70 6.23
C PHE A 566 -16.16 24.94 6.55
N PHE A 567 -16.63 24.58 7.76
CA PHE A 567 -18.04 24.77 8.12
C PHE A 567 -18.43 26.25 8.19
N HIS A 568 -17.54 27.08 8.74
CA HIS A 568 -17.78 28.51 8.83
C HIS A 568 -17.82 29.20 7.45
N LEU A 569 -16.94 28.83 6.53
CA LEU A 569 -16.90 29.47 5.21
C LEU A 569 -18.01 28.98 4.29
N THR A 570 -18.34 27.70 4.30
CA THR A 570 -19.36 27.13 3.41
C THR A 570 -20.79 27.41 3.86
N GLN A 571 -21.00 27.66 5.16
CA GLN A 571 -22.33 27.83 5.76
C GLN A 571 -23.31 26.69 5.41
N ILE A 572 -22.78 25.49 5.10
CA ILE A 572 -23.58 24.28 4.85
C ILE A 572 -24.39 23.88 6.09
N LEU A 573 -23.90 24.29 7.27
CA LEU A 573 -24.60 24.32 8.54
C LEU A 573 -24.47 25.73 9.12
N PRO A 574 -25.47 26.21 9.89
CA PRO A 574 -25.30 27.42 10.68
C PRO A 574 -24.07 27.31 11.59
N SER A 575 -23.26 28.37 11.69
CA SER A 575 -21.95 28.32 12.36
C SER A 575 -22.02 27.86 13.83
N GLU A 576 -23.06 28.28 14.58
CA GLU A 576 -23.27 27.84 15.97
C GLU A 576 -23.56 26.34 16.07
N VAL A 577 -24.36 25.81 15.15
CA VAL A 577 -24.70 24.38 15.08
C VAL A 577 -23.45 23.58 14.70
N ALA A 578 -22.67 24.04 13.73
CA ALA A 578 -21.43 23.39 13.34
C ALA A 578 -20.43 23.32 14.50
N LEU A 579 -20.26 24.43 15.25
CA LEU A 579 -19.39 24.48 16.42
C LEU A 579 -19.79 23.42 17.46
N GLN A 580 -21.08 23.37 17.82
CA GLN A 580 -21.58 22.38 18.80
C GLN A 580 -21.36 20.94 18.31
N GLN A 581 -21.67 20.64 17.05
CA GLN A 581 -21.50 19.29 16.49
C GLN A 581 -20.02 18.86 16.47
N LEU A 582 -19.11 19.79 16.19
CA LEU A 582 -17.67 19.54 16.24
C LEU A 582 -17.19 19.31 17.67
N GLN A 583 -17.66 20.13 18.63
CA GLN A 583 -17.33 19.95 20.04
C GLN A 583 -17.77 18.58 20.56
N ASP A 584 -18.99 18.16 20.22
CA ASP A 584 -19.52 16.84 20.59
C ASP A 584 -18.74 15.69 19.93
N ALA A 585 -18.36 15.85 18.66
CA ALA A 585 -17.57 14.85 17.94
C ALA A 585 -16.15 14.69 18.54
N ILE A 586 -15.53 15.80 18.96
CA ILE A 586 -14.22 15.82 19.63
C ILE A 586 -14.34 15.13 21.00
N ALA A 587 -15.36 15.44 21.79
CA ALA A 587 -15.56 14.79 23.09
C ALA A 587 -15.73 13.28 22.95
N ARG A 588 -16.53 12.81 21.99
CA ARG A 588 -16.69 11.38 21.70
C ARG A 588 -15.38 10.72 21.26
N SER A 589 -14.57 11.41 20.45
CA SER A 589 -13.36 10.83 19.86
C SER A 589 -12.13 10.84 20.78
N TYR A 590 -12.04 11.82 21.68
CA TYR A 590 -10.82 12.09 22.45
C TYR A 590 -10.98 12.01 23.97
N SER A 591 -12.19 11.82 24.51
CA SER A 591 -12.41 11.63 25.96
C SER A 591 -11.55 10.51 26.56
N SER A 592 -11.37 9.41 25.82
CA SER A 592 -10.49 8.29 26.24
C SER A 592 -9.01 8.63 26.29
N LYS A 593 -8.59 9.76 25.69
CA LYS A 593 -7.20 10.25 25.70
C LYS A 593 -6.94 11.31 26.79
N GLY A 594 -7.97 11.72 27.53
CA GLY A 594 -7.88 12.70 28.60
C GLY A 594 -8.62 14.01 28.28
N GLN A 595 -9.22 14.60 29.31
CA GLN A 595 -10.04 15.81 29.22
C GLN A 595 -9.26 17.04 28.70
N GLU A 596 -7.98 17.14 29.04
CA GLU A 596 -7.11 18.23 28.60
C GLU A 596 -6.99 18.29 27.05
N ILE A 597 -6.91 17.14 26.38
CA ILE A 597 -6.85 17.09 24.91
C ILE A 597 -8.17 17.57 24.30
N VAL A 598 -9.31 17.24 24.91
CA VAL A 598 -10.64 17.68 24.46
C VAL A 598 -10.73 19.21 24.55
N GLU A 599 -10.36 19.79 25.68
CA GLU A 599 -10.42 21.24 25.91
C GLU A 599 -9.49 22.03 24.97
N ARG A 600 -8.26 21.54 24.74
CA ARG A 600 -7.33 22.13 23.76
C ARG A 600 -7.91 22.17 22.35
N ASN A 601 -8.62 21.12 21.93
CA ASN A 601 -9.29 21.09 20.63
C ASN A 601 -10.47 22.07 20.58
N TRP A 602 -11.25 22.21 21.65
CA TRP A 602 -12.33 23.20 21.72
C TRP A 602 -11.81 24.64 21.67
N GLN A 603 -10.69 24.94 22.33
CA GLN A 603 -10.02 26.23 22.24
C GLN A 603 -9.60 26.54 20.79
N ALA A 604 -9.03 25.55 20.08
CA ALA A 604 -8.66 25.71 18.68
C ALA A 604 -9.87 25.99 17.77
N LEU A 605 -11.03 25.35 18.00
CA LEU A 605 -12.26 25.65 17.27
C LEU A 605 -12.70 27.12 17.45
N ALA A 606 -12.71 27.60 18.69
CA ALA A 606 -13.11 28.98 18.99
C ALA A 606 -12.13 30.01 18.40
N ALA A 607 -10.83 29.76 18.53
CA ALA A 607 -9.79 30.64 17.99
C ALA A 607 -9.83 30.75 16.46
N THR A 608 -10.25 29.68 15.78
CA THR A 608 -10.36 29.64 14.30
C THR A 608 -11.30 30.72 13.77
N LEU A 609 -12.43 30.96 14.43
CA LEU A 609 -13.45 31.91 13.98
C LEU A 609 -12.92 33.35 13.90
N GLY A 610 -12.02 33.74 14.82
CA GLY A 610 -11.40 35.07 14.81
C GLY A 610 -10.14 35.18 13.96
N ALA A 611 -9.59 34.05 13.50
CA ALA A 611 -8.31 34.00 12.79
C ALA A 611 -8.45 33.94 11.26
N LEU A 612 -9.64 33.62 10.74
CA LEU A 612 -9.91 33.63 9.31
C LEU A 612 -9.89 35.05 8.76
N THR A 613 -9.07 35.27 7.74
CA THR A 613 -8.93 36.58 7.11
C THR A 613 -9.28 36.48 5.63
N GLU A 614 -10.24 37.28 5.17
CA GLU A 614 -10.54 37.45 3.76
C GLU A 614 -9.48 38.33 3.10
N ILE A 615 -8.97 37.89 1.95
CA ILE A 615 -7.96 38.61 1.18
C ILE A 615 -8.63 39.19 -0.07
N PRO A 616 -8.66 40.52 -0.23
CA PRO A 616 -9.20 41.12 -1.44
C PRO A 616 -8.34 40.73 -2.64
N LEU A 617 -8.98 40.34 -3.75
CA LEU A 617 -8.28 40.07 -5.00
C LEU A 617 -7.64 41.37 -5.52
N GLN A 618 -6.36 41.30 -5.90
CA GLN A 618 -5.62 42.43 -6.46
C GLN A 618 -5.21 42.13 -7.90
N SER A 619 -4.66 43.10 -8.64
CA SER A 619 -4.04 42.81 -9.94
C SER A 619 -2.88 41.81 -9.79
N ILE A 620 -2.54 41.10 -10.87
CA ILE A 620 -1.37 40.22 -10.90
C ILE A 620 -0.12 41.04 -10.56
N ASP A 621 0.63 40.63 -9.53
CA ASP A 621 1.90 41.27 -9.18
C ASP A 621 3.03 40.64 -10.01
N ASN A 622 3.62 41.43 -10.90
CA ASN A 622 4.72 40.99 -11.76
C ASN A 622 6.01 40.63 -10.99
N ARG A 623 6.12 41.00 -9.71
CA ARG A 623 7.23 40.62 -8.83
C ARG A 623 7.01 39.26 -8.16
N SER A 624 5.78 38.74 -8.20
CA SER A 624 5.46 37.42 -7.67
C SER A 624 6.18 36.32 -8.46
N PRO A 625 6.49 35.18 -7.81
CA PRO A 625 7.11 34.07 -8.50
C PRO A 625 6.19 33.51 -9.60
N ILE A 626 6.80 32.90 -10.59
CA ILE A 626 6.11 31.98 -11.52
C ILE A 626 6.13 30.60 -10.85
N ARG A 627 5.12 29.75 -11.12
CA ARG A 627 5.12 28.39 -10.60
C ARG A 627 6.42 27.67 -11.03
N PRO A 628 7.23 27.16 -10.08
CA PRO A 628 8.51 26.53 -10.41
C PRO A 628 8.32 25.21 -11.17
N PRO A 629 9.33 24.76 -11.92
CA PRO A 629 9.29 23.42 -12.52
C PRO A 629 9.23 22.35 -11.41
N VAL A 630 8.50 21.27 -11.66
CA VAL A 630 8.27 20.19 -10.68
C VAL A 630 9.55 19.45 -10.32
N VAL A 631 10.47 19.33 -11.28
CA VAL A 631 11.81 18.77 -11.11
C VAL A 631 12.84 19.69 -11.76
N SER A 632 14.11 19.56 -11.37
CA SER A 632 15.21 20.32 -11.97
C SER A 632 15.38 20.06 -13.48
N ASP A 633 15.78 21.07 -14.25
CA ASP A 633 16.10 20.93 -15.68
C ASP A 633 17.29 19.99 -15.94
N ALA A 634 18.13 19.77 -14.93
CA ALA A 634 19.24 18.80 -14.97
C ALA A 634 18.77 17.34 -14.90
N ALA A 635 17.49 17.08 -14.58
CA ALA A 635 16.97 15.73 -14.47
C ALA A 635 17.00 14.99 -15.83
N PRO A 636 17.13 13.65 -15.84
CA PRO A 636 17.06 12.85 -17.05
C PRO A 636 15.77 13.07 -17.84
N HIS A 637 15.81 12.83 -19.15
CA HIS A 637 14.66 13.07 -20.03
C HIS A 637 13.38 12.39 -19.53
N PHE A 638 13.43 11.10 -19.20
CA PHE A 638 12.28 10.35 -18.67
C PHE A 638 11.73 10.94 -17.36
N VAL A 639 12.62 11.46 -16.48
CA VAL A 639 12.20 12.13 -15.25
C VAL A 639 11.44 13.42 -15.56
N LYS A 640 11.89 14.19 -16.55
CA LYS A 640 11.24 15.45 -16.95
C LYS A 640 9.92 15.25 -17.68
N THR A 641 9.81 14.21 -18.52
CA THR A 641 8.65 14.01 -19.39
C THR A 641 7.59 13.09 -18.80
N VAL A 642 7.96 12.17 -17.91
CA VAL A 642 7.05 11.18 -17.32
C VAL A 642 6.93 11.39 -15.80
N THR A 643 8.03 11.26 -15.06
CA THR A 643 8.02 11.37 -13.59
C THR A 643 7.46 12.71 -13.10
N ALA A 644 7.92 13.83 -13.69
CA ALA A 644 7.50 15.16 -13.30
C ALA A 644 6.00 15.39 -13.54
N VAL A 645 5.44 14.85 -14.62
CA VAL A 645 4.01 14.93 -14.93
C VAL A 645 3.19 14.15 -13.91
N MET A 646 3.65 12.95 -13.52
CA MET A 646 3.02 12.17 -12.46
C MET A 646 3.11 12.88 -11.10
N LEU A 647 4.27 13.43 -10.74
CA LEU A 647 4.48 14.20 -9.50
C LEU A 647 3.63 15.48 -9.46
N ALA A 648 3.27 16.05 -10.61
CA ALA A 648 2.37 17.21 -10.71
C ALA A 648 0.88 16.85 -10.49
N GLY A 649 0.56 15.57 -10.28
CA GLY A 649 -0.82 15.07 -10.24
C GLY A 649 -1.50 15.05 -11.62
N LEU A 650 -0.71 15.00 -12.70
CA LEU A 650 -1.18 15.01 -14.09
C LEU A 650 -0.87 13.69 -14.82
N GLY A 651 -0.58 12.60 -14.09
CA GLY A 651 -0.23 11.31 -14.69
C GLY A 651 -1.28 10.75 -15.65
N ASP A 652 -2.56 11.11 -15.49
CA ASP A 652 -3.64 10.72 -16.41
C ASP A 652 -3.53 11.34 -17.81
N THR A 653 -2.74 12.40 -18.00
CA THR A 653 -2.54 13.04 -19.31
C THR A 653 -1.44 12.35 -20.14
N LEU A 654 -0.66 11.46 -19.53
CA LEU A 654 0.41 10.75 -20.22
C LEU A 654 -0.16 9.72 -21.21
N PRO A 655 0.33 9.70 -22.46
CA PRO A 655 -0.05 8.69 -23.44
C PRO A 655 0.46 7.30 -23.08
N VAL A 656 -0.10 6.27 -23.71
CA VAL A 656 0.42 4.89 -23.63
C VAL A 656 1.89 4.83 -24.05
N SER A 657 2.32 5.59 -25.07
CA SER A 657 3.73 5.59 -25.52
C SER A 657 4.72 6.14 -24.48
N ALA A 658 4.25 6.81 -23.42
CA ALA A 658 5.13 7.35 -22.37
C ALA A 658 5.67 6.25 -21.44
N PHE A 659 5.04 5.08 -21.42
CA PHE A 659 5.34 4.02 -20.47
C PHE A 659 6.13 2.86 -21.10
N PRO A 660 7.15 2.33 -20.40
CA PRO A 660 7.81 1.09 -20.79
C PRO A 660 6.80 -0.08 -20.80
N PRO A 661 6.75 -0.89 -21.88
CA PRO A 661 5.71 -1.91 -22.06
C PRO A 661 5.79 -3.07 -21.07
N ASP A 662 6.96 -3.28 -20.46
CA ASP A 662 7.25 -4.33 -19.48
C ASP A 662 7.24 -3.82 -18.02
N GLY A 663 6.95 -2.53 -17.81
CA GLY A 663 6.98 -1.92 -16.48
C GLY A 663 8.38 -1.60 -15.94
N THR A 664 9.45 -1.75 -16.73
CA THR A 664 10.82 -1.45 -16.29
C THR A 664 11.03 0.05 -16.08
N TRP A 665 11.39 0.46 -14.86
CA TRP A 665 11.60 1.88 -14.50
C TRP A 665 13.06 2.22 -14.23
N PRO A 666 13.51 3.46 -14.50
CA PRO A 666 14.83 3.92 -14.11
C PRO A 666 14.99 3.97 -12.59
N VAL A 667 16.23 3.75 -12.14
CA VAL A 667 16.67 3.90 -10.74
C VAL A 667 17.08 5.34 -10.44
N GLY A 668 17.15 5.69 -9.15
CA GLY A 668 17.72 6.94 -8.64
C GLY A 668 16.86 8.15 -8.92
N THR A 669 15.54 7.99 -9.02
CA THR A 669 14.66 9.09 -9.40
C THR A 669 14.15 9.93 -8.23
N THR A 670 14.21 9.42 -6.98
CA THR A 670 13.84 10.18 -5.77
C THR A 670 14.70 11.42 -5.55
N GLN A 671 15.95 11.42 -5.99
CA GLN A 671 16.86 12.57 -5.84
C GLN A 671 16.32 13.86 -6.51
N TRP A 672 15.44 13.73 -7.50
CA TRP A 672 14.85 14.83 -8.25
C TRP A 672 13.54 15.35 -7.66
N GLU A 673 12.94 14.64 -6.69
CA GLU A 673 11.63 14.98 -6.15
C GLU A 673 11.65 16.21 -5.23
N LYS A 674 12.70 16.32 -4.39
CA LYS A 674 12.93 17.43 -3.44
C LYS A 674 11.63 17.85 -2.73
N ARG A 675 11.09 16.93 -1.93
CA ARG A 675 9.74 16.97 -1.37
C ARG A 675 9.47 18.22 -0.55
N ASN A 676 10.47 18.65 0.22
CA ASN A 676 10.47 19.86 1.03
C ASN A 676 9.36 19.90 2.08
N ILE A 677 9.21 18.78 2.83
CA ILE A 677 8.08 18.54 3.74
C ILE A 677 8.38 18.77 5.23
N ALA A 678 9.64 18.87 5.63
CA ALA A 678 9.99 19.07 7.05
C ALA A 678 9.70 20.51 7.52
N GLU A 679 9.21 20.67 8.76
CA GLU A 679 9.14 22.00 9.39
C GLU A 679 10.51 22.44 9.92
N GLU A 680 11.24 21.49 10.51
CA GLU A 680 12.58 21.69 11.05
C GLU A 680 13.57 20.70 10.44
N ILE A 681 14.84 21.10 10.32
CA ILE A 681 15.94 20.30 9.80
C ILE A 681 17.11 20.30 10.80
N PRO A 682 17.93 19.23 10.81
CA PRO A 682 19.07 19.16 11.70
C PRO A 682 20.24 20.03 11.22
N ILE A 683 20.70 20.97 12.05
CA ILE A 683 21.84 21.86 11.80
C ILE A 683 23.04 21.41 12.63
N TRP A 684 24.20 21.30 11.98
CA TRP A 684 25.43 20.78 12.56
C TRP A 684 26.19 21.83 13.38
N GLN A 685 26.67 21.45 14.57
CA GLN A 685 27.59 22.22 15.41
C GLN A 685 28.95 21.53 15.47
N PRO A 686 29.93 21.97 14.66
CA PRO A 686 31.21 21.26 14.48
C PRO A 686 32.02 21.08 15.78
N ASP A 687 32.06 22.08 16.65
CA ASP A 687 32.93 22.10 17.83
C ASP A 687 32.64 20.96 18.82
N LEU A 688 31.39 20.51 18.88
CA LEU A 688 30.96 19.40 19.74
C LEU A 688 31.14 18.03 19.08
N CYS A 689 31.33 17.97 17.76
CA CYS A 689 31.22 16.74 17.00
C CYS A 689 32.37 15.74 17.26
N THR A 690 31.99 14.48 17.54
CA THR A 690 32.95 13.38 17.77
C THR A 690 33.27 12.59 16.50
N GLN A 691 32.65 12.89 15.36
CA GLN A 691 32.83 12.17 14.08
C GLN A 691 32.48 10.67 14.19
N CYS A 692 31.44 10.33 14.96
CA CYS A 692 31.01 8.95 15.19
C CYS A 692 30.06 8.39 14.12
N ASN A 693 29.46 9.25 13.29
CA ASN A 693 28.47 8.91 12.25
C ASN A 693 27.19 8.20 12.73
N HIS A 694 26.85 8.25 14.02
CA HIS A 694 25.59 7.69 14.52
C HIS A 694 24.36 8.37 13.91
N CYS A 695 24.42 9.68 13.71
CA CYS A 695 23.37 10.47 13.05
C CYS A 695 23.12 10.01 11.60
N VAL A 696 24.19 9.67 10.86
CA VAL A 696 24.12 9.16 9.48
C VAL A 696 23.61 7.72 9.45
N ALA A 697 24.04 6.88 10.40
CA ALA A 697 23.59 5.49 10.52
C ALA A 697 22.09 5.40 10.83
N ALA A 698 21.60 6.25 11.73
CA ALA A 698 20.20 6.24 12.15
C ALA A 698 19.26 6.89 11.13
N CYS A 699 19.76 7.71 10.21
CA CYS A 699 18.90 8.42 9.26
C CYS A 699 18.17 7.45 8.31
N PRO A 700 16.82 7.43 8.31
CA PRO A 700 16.06 6.51 7.50
C PRO A 700 15.92 6.92 6.02
N HIS A 701 16.32 8.15 5.67
CA HIS A 701 16.14 8.69 4.32
C HIS A 701 17.46 9.07 3.63
N SER A 702 18.61 8.77 4.24
CA SER A 702 19.92 9.24 3.75
C SER A 702 19.97 10.78 3.59
N ALA A 703 19.17 11.50 4.37
CA ALA A 703 19.04 12.96 4.35
C ALA A 703 20.08 13.68 5.22
N ILE A 704 20.94 12.95 5.92
CA ILE A 704 22.17 13.47 6.50
C ILE A 704 23.31 12.52 6.15
N ARG A 705 24.42 13.07 5.65
CA ARG A 705 25.55 12.31 5.11
C ARG A 705 26.86 12.88 5.59
N ALA A 706 27.87 12.02 5.64
CA ALA A 706 29.23 12.43 5.95
C ALA A 706 30.18 12.02 4.82
N LYS A 707 31.16 12.88 4.53
CA LYS A 707 32.28 12.59 3.62
C LYS A 707 33.60 12.91 4.31
N VAL A 708 34.63 12.18 3.93
CA VAL A 708 36.02 12.46 4.29
C VAL A 708 36.78 12.73 3.01
N VAL A 709 37.39 13.91 2.92
CA VAL A 709 38.02 14.43 1.68
C VAL A 709 39.37 15.06 1.94
N GLN A 710 40.21 15.14 0.91
CA GLN A 710 41.46 15.90 1.00
C GLN A 710 41.18 17.40 1.20
N PRO A 711 42.03 18.15 1.93
CA PRO A 711 41.83 19.59 2.13
C PRO A 711 41.65 20.40 0.84
N THR A 712 42.30 19.99 -0.25
CA THR A 712 42.20 20.63 -1.57
C THR A 712 40.79 20.57 -2.15
N ALA A 713 40.00 19.55 -1.82
CA ALA A 713 38.60 19.43 -2.28
C ALA A 713 37.67 20.48 -1.64
N MET A 714 38.12 21.15 -0.56
CA MET A 714 37.36 22.17 0.16
C MET A 714 37.74 23.61 -0.24
N GLU A 715 38.69 23.82 -1.15
CA GLU A 715 39.18 25.17 -1.52
C GLU A 715 38.09 26.07 -2.12
N HIS A 716 37.10 25.47 -2.79
CA HIS A 716 35.97 26.17 -3.42
C HIS A 716 34.65 26.02 -2.65
N ALA A 717 34.71 25.54 -1.40
CA ALA A 717 33.53 25.39 -0.56
C ALA A 717 32.89 26.76 -0.26
N PRO A 718 31.55 26.85 -0.12
CA PRO A 718 30.90 28.04 0.41
C PRO A 718 31.53 28.45 1.74
N ALA A 719 31.75 29.75 1.96
CA ALA A 719 32.44 30.25 3.16
C ALA A 719 31.76 29.85 4.47
N THR A 720 30.45 29.56 4.45
CA THR A 720 29.69 29.12 5.61
C THR A 720 29.62 27.60 5.77
N LEU A 721 30.05 26.81 4.77
CA LEU A 721 30.12 25.36 4.86
C LEU A 721 31.26 24.95 5.81
N GLN A 722 30.89 24.34 6.92
CA GLN A 722 31.83 23.93 7.96
C GLN A 722 32.55 22.62 7.60
N SER A 723 33.75 22.41 8.17
CA SER A 723 34.47 21.14 8.13
C SER A 723 35.38 20.98 9.35
N LEU A 724 35.74 19.74 9.70
CA LEU A 724 36.66 19.42 10.80
C LEU A 724 37.86 18.62 10.31
N ASP A 725 38.99 18.70 11.01
CA ASP A 725 40.08 17.75 10.79
C ASP A 725 39.68 16.35 11.25
N VAL A 726 39.98 15.32 10.45
CA VAL A 726 39.65 13.93 10.78
C VAL A 726 40.46 13.47 12.00
N LYS A 727 39.75 12.95 13.00
CA LYS A 727 40.33 12.44 14.26
C LYS A 727 40.91 11.02 14.13
N ALA A 728 40.48 10.25 13.11
CA ALA A 728 40.94 8.88 12.90
C ALA A 728 42.40 8.85 12.43
N ARG A 729 43.18 7.86 12.89
CA ARG A 729 44.62 7.78 12.63
C ARG A 729 44.94 7.46 11.17
N ASP A 730 44.16 6.57 10.58
CA ASP A 730 44.24 6.06 9.21
C ASP A 730 43.85 7.11 8.15
N MET A 731 43.10 8.14 8.53
CA MET A 731 42.65 9.22 7.63
C MET A 731 43.14 10.62 8.08
N ARG A 732 44.22 10.67 8.88
CA ARG A 732 44.75 11.92 9.43
C ARG A 732 45.20 12.87 8.31
N GLY A 733 44.93 14.16 8.47
CA GLY A 733 45.25 15.20 7.48
C GLY A 733 44.14 15.47 6.47
N GLN A 734 43.06 14.69 6.51
CA GLN A 734 41.86 14.89 5.70
C GLN A 734 40.81 15.72 6.47
N LYS A 735 39.80 16.21 5.73
CA LYS A 735 38.66 16.97 6.25
C LYS A 735 37.41 16.10 6.32
N TYR A 736 36.69 16.20 7.44
CA TYR A 736 35.39 15.61 7.67
C TYR A 736 34.31 16.66 7.46
N VAL A 737 33.31 16.33 6.64
CA VAL A 737 32.15 17.18 6.34
C VAL A 737 30.89 16.38 6.65
N LEU A 738 29.99 16.95 7.46
CA LEU A 738 28.66 16.41 7.74
C LEU A 738 27.63 17.39 7.21
N GLN A 739 26.74 16.93 6.34
CA GLN A 739 25.80 17.81 5.65
C GLN A 739 24.39 17.21 5.60
N VAL A 740 23.39 18.06 5.81
CA VAL A 740 21.97 17.74 5.66
C VAL A 740 21.51 18.01 4.22
N ALA A 741 20.63 17.16 3.70
CA ALA A 741 19.85 17.40 2.49
C ALA A 741 18.52 18.07 2.91
N PRO A 742 18.42 19.41 2.92
CA PRO A 742 17.32 20.10 3.59
C PRO A 742 15.95 19.87 2.94
N GLU A 743 15.92 19.61 1.62
CA GLU A 743 14.69 19.37 0.86
C GLU A 743 14.21 17.90 0.93
N ASP A 744 15.07 16.97 1.36
CA ASP A 744 14.77 15.53 1.47
C ASP A 744 14.67 15.05 2.93
N CYS A 745 15.05 15.89 3.89
CA CYS A 745 14.82 15.62 5.30
C CYS A 745 13.32 15.58 5.61
N THR A 746 12.91 14.64 6.46
CA THR A 746 11.52 14.51 6.91
C THR A 746 11.28 15.04 8.33
N GLY A 747 12.30 15.65 8.96
CA GLY A 747 12.19 16.26 10.28
C GLY A 747 11.99 15.29 11.45
N CYS A 748 12.38 14.01 11.31
CA CYS A 748 12.09 12.97 12.31
C CYS A 748 12.84 13.07 13.65
N ASN A 749 13.73 14.06 13.83
CA ASN A 749 14.56 14.28 15.03
C ASN A 749 15.50 13.12 15.46
N LEU A 750 15.40 11.93 14.87
CA LEU A 750 16.17 10.74 15.26
C LEU A 750 17.69 10.96 15.24
N CYS A 751 18.22 11.68 14.25
CA CYS A 751 19.66 11.97 14.14
C CYS A 751 20.22 12.82 15.29
N VAL A 752 19.38 13.68 15.89
CA VAL A 752 19.68 14.48 17.08
C VAL A 752 19.57 13.63 18.33
N GLU A 753 18.56 12.78 18.44
CA GLU A 753 18.40 11.88 19.59
C GLU A 753 19.54 10.89 19.75
N VAL A 754 20.04 10.32 18.65
CA VAL A 754 21.18 9.38 18.70
C VAL A 754 22.54 10.04 18.89
N CYS A 755 22.62 11.37 18.84
CA CYS A 755 23.88 12.09 18.97
C CYS A 755 24.45 11.96 20.41
N PRO A 756 25.61 11.31 20.60
CA PRO A 756 26.17 11.11 21.94
C PRO A 756 26.89 12.36 22.46
N ALA A 757 27.20 13.32 21.59
CA ALA A 757 27.92 14.54 21.94
C ALA A 757 26.95 15.62 22.42
N LYS A 758 27.23 16.13 23.62
CA LYS A 758 26.46 17.18 24.31
C LYS A 758 27.40 18.30 24.74
N ASP A 759 26.90 19.53 24.75
CA ASP A 759 27.62 20.64 25.37
C ASP A 759 27.79 20.40 26.88
N ARG A 760 28.87 20.95 27.45
CA ARG A 760 29.22 20.73 28.85
C ARG A 760 28.39 21.60 29.81
N GLN A 761 27.91 22.75 29.35
CA GLN A 761 27.14 23.71 30.14
C GLN A 761 25.65 23.45 29.98
N ASP A 762 25.19 23.18 28.75
CA ASP A 762 23.79 22.86 28.45
C ASP A 762 23.66 21.51 27.71
N PRO A 763 23.30 20.41 28.43
CA PRO A 763 23.14 19.09 27.83
C PRO A 763 22.05 18.96 26.77
N GLU A 764 21.16 19.95 26.63
CA GLU A 764 20.15 20.00 25.57
C GLU A 764 20.77 20.39 24.22
N ILE A 765 21.88 21.12 24.24
CA ILE A 765 22.64 21.46 23.03
C ILE A 765 23.53 20.27 22.67
N LYS A 766 23.26 19.68 21.51
CA LYS A 766 24.02 18.55 20.95
C LYS A 766 24.91 19.01 19.80
N ALA A 767 25.77 18.12 19.28
CA ALA A 767 26.55 18.42 18.07
C ALA A 767 25.69 18.57 16.80
N ILE A 768 24.40 18.28 16.87
CA ILE A 768 23.43 18.50 15.81
C ILE A 768 22.08 18.76 16.44
N ASN A 769 21.34 19.79 15.99
CA ASN A 769 20.10 20.23 16.63
C ASN A 769 19.04 20.59 15.59
N MET A 770 17.76 20.39 15.90
CA MET A 770 16.67 20.81 15.02
C MET A 770 16.54 22.32 15.00
N ALA A 771 16.38 22.90 13.81
CA ALA A 771 16.10 24.32 13.62
C ALA A 771 15.11 24.54 12.47
N SER A 772 14.48 25.72 12.44
CA SER A 772 13.52 26.13 11.40
C SER A 772 14.10 25.94 9.99
N ARG A 773 13.46 25.08 9.19
CA ARG A 773 13.86 24.89 7.78
C ARG A 773 13.76 26.19 7.01
N LEU A 774 12.71 27.00 7.24
CA LEU A 774 12.48 28.24 6.51
C LEU A 774 13.63 29.24 6.66
N THR A 775 14.30 29.24 7.82
CA THR A 775 15.43 30.14 8.10
C THR A 775 16.72 29.67 7.42
N HIS A 776 16.91 28.35 7.27
CA HIS A 776 18.19 27.75 6.84
C HIS A 776 18.17 27.15 5.42
N LEU A 777 17.01 27.00 4.78
CA LEU A 777 16.84 26.26 3.52
C LEU A 777 17.80 26.70 2.41
N ALA A 778 17.90 28.01 2.16
CA ALA A 778 18.69 28.54 1.05
C ALA A 778 20.20 28.26 1.24
N GLU A 779 20.69 28.40 2.46
CA GLU A 779 22.09 28.16 2.82
C GLU A 779 22.42 26.66 2.76
N GLU A 780 21.64 25.83 3.45
CA GLU A 780 21.87 24.38 3.52
C GLU A 780 21.70 23.71 2.16
N LYS A 781 20.88 24.29 1.26
CA LYS A 781 20.76 23.83 -0.12
C LYS A 781 22.07 24.04 -0.89
N ALA A 782 22.64 25.24 -0.82
CA ALA A 782 23.92 25.53 -1.46
C ALA A 782 25.06 24.68 -0.89
N HIS A 783 25.04 24.42 0.43
CA HIS A 783 25.98 23.51 1.08
C HIS A 783 25.83 22.07 0.60
N TYR A 784 24.59 21.58 0.50
CA TYR A 784 24.30 20.23 0.03
C TYR A 784 24.69 20.01 -1.44
N ASP A 785 24.41 20.99 -2.30
CA ASP A 785 24.80 20.95 -3.72
C ASP A 785 26.33 20.85 -3.88
N PHE A 786 27.10 21.58 -3.06
CA PHE A 786 28.56 21.45 -3.03
C PHE A 786 29.01 20.09 -2.45
N PHE A 787 28.36 19.63 -1.37
CA PHE A 787 28.66 18.33 -0.75
C PHE A 787 28.51 17.15 -1.74
N LEU A 788 27.52 17.21 -2.63
CA LEU A 788 27.32 16.19 -3.66
C LEU A 788 28.49 16.13 -4.66
N GLN A 789 29.20 17.24 -4.89
CA GLN A 789 30.34 17.31 -5.82
C GLN A 789 31.66 16.81 -5.20
N LEU A 790 31.71 16.68 -3.86
CA LEU A 790 32.88 16.17 -3.17
C LEU A 790 33.19 14.71 -3.57
N PRO A 791 34.48 14.32 -3.67
CA PRO A 791 34.87 12.98 -4.07
C PRO A 791 34.35 11.91 -3.09
N GLU A 792 33.94 10.77 -3.63
CA GLU A 792 33.53 9.60 -2.84
C GLU A 792 34.76 8.81 -2.37
N ILE A 793 34.67 8.22 -1.19
CA ILE A 793 35.73 7.36 -0.64
C ILE A 793 35.66 5.96 -1.28
N ASP A 794 36.82 5.39 -1.61
CA ASP A 794 36.91 4.01 -2.09
C ASP A 794 36.88 3.04 -0.89
N PRO A 795 35.89 2.14 -0.77
CA PRO A 795 35.83 1.17 0.32
C PRO A 795 37.08 0.28 0.43
N ALA A 796 37.79 0.04 -0.68
CA ALA A 796 39.03 -0.75 -0.69
C ALA A 796 40.22 -0.04 0.01
N GLN A 797 40.11 1.27 0.24
CA GLN A 797 41.13 2.06 0.94
C GLN A 797 40.89 2.13 2.46
N MET A 798 39.75 1.61 2.95
CA MET A 798 39.44 1.58 4.36
C MET A 798 40.13 0.40 5.05
N GLU A 799 40.86 0.65 6.15
CA GLU A 799 41.49 -0.41 6.95
C GLU A 799 40.45 -1.36 7.55
N ARG A 800 39.28 -0.82 7.92
CA ARG A 800 38.17 -1.57 8.49
C ARG A 800 36.85 -0.91 8.13
N ILE A 801 35.84 -1.73 7.85
CA ILE A 801 34.46 -1.30 7.68
C ILE A 801 33.66 -1.69 8.94
N ASP A 802 33.36 -0.69 9.76
CA ASP A 802 32.50 -0.74 10.94
C ASP A 802 31.35 0.26 10.80
N ILE A 803 30.55 0.50 11.85
CA ILE A 803 29.45 1.47 11.71
C ILE A 803 29.97 2.86 11.36
N ARG A 804 31.08 3.32 11.95
CA ARG A 804 31.59 4.67 11.73
C ARG A 804 32.02 4.86 10.28
N THR A 805 32.82 3.93 9.76
CA THR A 805 33.44 4.00 8.43
C THR A 805 32.49 3.64 7.30
N SER A 806 31.58 2.68 7.49
CA SER A 806 30.53 2.35 6.49
C SER A 806 29.66 3.56 6.13
N GLN A 807 29.45 4.48 7.07
CA GLN A 807 28.66 5.69 6.84
C GLN A 807 29.36 6.74 5.97
N LEU A 808 30.64 6.56 5.66
CA LEU A 808 31.38 7.39 4.71
C LEU A 808 31.22 6.91 3.26
N ILE A 809 30.75 5.67 3.07
CA ILE A 809 30.45 5.11 1.75
C ILE A 809 29.10 5.66 1.29
N SER A 810 29.01 6.07 0.02
CA SER A 810 27.79 6.62 -0.54
C SER A 810 26.63 5.61 -0.42
N PRO A 811 25.47 6.00 0.16
CA PRO A 811 24.31 5.13 0.19
C PRO A 811 23.70 5.02 -1.21
N LEU A 812 23.35 3.79 -1.63
CA LEU A 812 22.63 3.56 -2.89
C LEU A 812 21.13 3.31 -2.68
N PHE A 813 20.62 3.75 -1.53
CA PHE A 813 19.21 3.81 -1.19
C PHE A 813 18.94 5.15 -0.49
N GLU A 814 18.19 6.04 -1.13
CA GLU A 814 18.04 7.43 -0.68
C GLU A 814 16.63 8.00 -0.91
N TYR A 815 16.19 8.84 0.04
CA TYR A 815 14.97 9.65 -0.06
C TYR A 815 13.69 8.87 -0.35
N SER A 816 13.60 7.64 0.19
CA SER A 816 12.43 6.78 0.00
C SER A 816 11.13 7.39 0.52
N GLY A 817 9.99 6.86 0.06
CA GLY A 817 8.65 7.25 0.52
C GLY A 817 8.27 6.69 1.91
N ALA A 818 9.23 6.19 2.69
CA ALA A 818 8.98 5.62 4.03
C ALA A 818 8.60 6.70 5.06
N CYS A 819 7.98 6.26 6.16
CA CYS A 819 7.56 7.12 7.26
C CYS A 819 8.74 7.87 7.92
N SER A 820 8.49 9.04 8.50
CA SER A 820 9.48 9.75 9.33
C SER A 820 9.92 8.85 10.50
N GLY A 821 11.23 8.58 10.62
CA GLY A 821 11.76 7.70 11.65
C GLY A 821 11.59 6.20 11.38
N CYS A 822 11.30 5.78 10.14
CA CYS A 822 11.12 4.37 9.77
C CYS A 822 12.29 3.49 10.24
N GLY A 823 11.99 2.38 10.93
CA GLY A 823 12.99 1.45 11.44
C GLY A 823 13.55 0.45 10.41
N GLU A 824 12.96 0.35 9.21
CA GLU A 824 13.37 -0.63 8.20
C GLU A 824 14.52 -0.13 7.32
N THR A 825 14.39 1.10 6.80
CA THR A 825 15.28 1.64 5.77
C THR A 825 16.74 1.82 6.18
N PRO A 826 17.12 2.08 7.45
CA PRO A 826 18.52 2.11 7.85
C PRO A 826 19.28 0.81 7.58
N TYR A 827 18.61 -0.35 7.66
CA TYR A 827 19.20 -1.65 7.34
C TYR A 827 19.45 -1.80 5.84
N ILE A 828 18.48 -1.43 4.99
CA ILE A 828 18.62 -1.46 3.53
C ILE A 828 19.72 -0.49 3.09
N LYS A 829 19.72 0.72 3.64
CA LYS A 829 20.77 1.73 3.40
C LYS A 829 22.15 1.16 3.71
N LEU A 830 22.34 0.59 4.90
CA LEU A 830 23.60 -0.04 5.28
C LEU A 830 23.98 -1.19 4.33
N LEU A 831 23.03 -2.04 3.95
CA LEU A 831 23.26 -3.12 2.99
C LEU A 831 23.79 -2.58 1.65
N THR A 832 23.18 -1.51 1.12
CA THR A 832 23.64 -0.88 -0.13
C THR A 832 25.01 -0.22 -0.01
N GLN A 833 25.39 0.30 1.17
CA GLN A 833 26.72 0.85 1.41
C GLN A 833 27.80 -0.24 1.41
N LEU A 834 27.45 -1.47 1.81
CA LEU A 834 28.39 -2.58 1.87
C LEU A 834 28.57 -3.31 0.53
N TYR A 835 27.48 -3.52 -0.22
CA TYR A 835 27.47 -4.41 -1.39
C TYR A 835 26.77 -3.85 -2.63
N GLY A 836 26.34 -2.58 -2.60
CA GLY A 836 25.37 -2.02 -3.55
C GLY A 836 25.75 -2.11 -5.02
N ASP A 837 27.03 -2.14 -5.35
CA ASP A 837 27.52 -2.22 -6.73
C ASP A 837 27.38 -3.61 -7.38
N ARG A 838 26.94 -4.63 -6.61
CA ARG A 838 26.71 -6.01 -7.07
C ARG A 838 25.46 -6.66 -6.45
N LEU A 839 24.53 -5.87 -5.90
CA LEU A 839 23.30 -6.37 -5.27
C LEU A 839 22.24 -6.76 -6.31
N LEU A 840 21.64 -7.93 -6.10
CA LEU A 840 20.36 -8.35 -6.71
C LEU A 840 19.33 -8.50 -5.59
N ILE A 841 18.24 -7.75 -5.64
CA ILE A 841 17.22 -7.70 -4.59
C ILE A 841 15.91 -8.32 -5.11
N ALA A 842 15.53 -9.44 -4.51
CA ALA A 842 14.16 -9.97 -4.56
C ALA A 842 13.40 -9.41 -3.35
N ASN A 843 12.38 -8.60 -3.59
CA ASN A 843 11.64 -7.93 -2.52
C ASN A 843 10.20 -8.46 -2.42
N ALA A 844 9.80 -8.94 -1.26
CA ALA A 844 8.42 -9.34 -1.00
C ALA A 844 7.49 -8.12 -0.99
N THR A 845 6.23 -8.30 -1.36
CA THR A 845 5.23 -7.23 -1.20
C THR A 845 5.05 -6.88 0.29
N GLY A 846 4.99 -5.59 0.60
CA GLY A 846 5.01 -5.06 1.96
C GLY A 846 5.58 -3.64 2.01
N CYS A 847 5.86 -3.10 3.20
CA CYS A 847 6.41 -1.75 3.34
C CYS A 847 7.66 -1.54 2.47
N SER A 848 8.59 -2.51 2.49
CA SER A 848 9.81 -2.50 1.69
C SER A 848 9.60 -2.39 0.18
N SER A 849 8.55 -3.02 -0.36
CA SER A 849 8.20 -2.84 -1.77
C SER A 849 7.54 -1.48 -2.05
N ILE A 850 6.75 -0.95 -1.11
CA ILE A 850 6.05 0.32 -1.30
C ILE A 850 7.04 1.48 -1.29
N TYR A 851 7.84 1.64 -0.23
CA TYR A 851 8.83 2.73 -0.25
C TYR A 851 9.99 2.43 -1.20
N GLY A 852 10.22 1.17 -1.60
CA GLY A 852 11.33 0.72 -2.44
C GLY A 852 11.07 0.75 -3.95
N GLY A 853 9.81 0.73 -4.39
CA GLY A 853 9.45 0.61 -5.81
C GLY A 853 8.11 1.23 -6.20
N ASN A 854 7.56 2.17 -5.42
CA ASN A 854 6.31 2.83 -5.77
C ASN A 854 6.52 4.04 -6.70
N LEU A 855 5.96 3.94 -7.90
CA LEU A 855 6.04 4.96 -8.93
C LEU A 855 5.35 6.27 -8.48
N PRO A 856 5.85 7.46 -8.91
CA PRO A 856 6.77 7.67 -10.03
C PRO A 856 8.26 7.77 -9.66
N THR A 857 8.64 7.47 -8.42
CA THR A 857 10.01 7.67 -7.91
C THR A 857 10.59 6.41 -7.28
N THR A 858 11.86 6.13 -7.55
CA THR A 858 12.61 4.95 -7.13
C THR A 858 13.82 5.36 -6.27
N PRO A 859 13.96 4.84 -5.03
CA PRO A 859 15.01 5.25 -4.08
C PRO A 859 16.35 4.53 -4.25
N TYR A 860 16.36 3.35 -4.87
CA TYR A 860 17.60 2.67 -5.22
C TYR A 860 18.30 3.47 -6.31
N THR A 861 19.60 3.72 -6.19
CA THR A 861 20.37 4.56 -7.13
C THR A 861 21.70 3.88 -7.51
N THR A 862 22.50 4.53 -8.34
CA THR A 862 23.82 4.05 -8.77
C THR A 862 24.94 4.87 -8.16
N ASN A 863 26.11 4.24 -8.01
CA ASN A 863 27.35 4.95 -7.73
C ASN A 863 27.82 5.76 -8.96
N ALA A 864 28.95 6.46 -8.82
CA ALA A 864 29.53 7.28 -9.89
C ALA A 864 29.93 6.50 -11.16
N GLU A 865 30.05 5.16 -11.09
CA GLU A 865 30.35 4.28 -12.23
C GLU A 865 29.07 3.75 -12.91
N GLY A 866 27.88 4.18 -12.46
CA GLY A 866 26.60 3.69 -12.97
C GLY A 866 26.21 2.31 -12.45
N ARG A 867 26.82 1.82 -11.36
CA ARG A 867 26.54 0.51 -10.75
C ARG A 867 25.72 0.67 -9.49
N GLY A 868 24.70 -0.16 -9.30
CA GLY A 868 23.84 -0.11 -8.14
C GLY A 868 22.95 -1.35 -8.02
N PRO A 869 22.09 -1.40 -7.00
CA PRO A 869 21.21 -2.54 -6.77
C PRO A 869 20.23 -2.72 -7.93
N ALA A 870 20.13 -3.94 -8.46
CA ALA A 870 19.00 -4.33 -9.30
C ALA A 870 17.89 -4.85 -8.40
N TRP A 871 16.66 -4.36 -8.58
CA TRP A 871 15.54 -4.60 -7.66
C TRP A 871 14.33 -5.11 -8.43
N ALA A 872 13.63 -6.10 -7.87
CA ALA A 872 12.35 -6.56 -8.39
C ALA A 872 11.43 -7.04 -7.25
N ASN A 873 10.12 -6.84 -7.44
CA ASN A 873 9.06 -7.43 -6.63
C ASN A 873 8.23 -8.37 -7.53
N SER A 874 8.13 -9.64 -7.14
CA SER A 874 7.20 -10.60 -7.73
C SER A 874 5.84 -10.48 -7.02
N LEU A 875 5.59 -11.29 -5.99
CA LEU A 875 4.36 -11.26 -5.20
C LEU A 875 4.67 -11.21 -3.69
N PHE A 876 3.65 -11.40 -2.87
CA PHE A 876 3.80 -11.42 -1.41
C PHE A 876 4.26 -12.79 -0.92
N GLU A 877 3.74 -13.85 -1.54
CA GLU A 877 3.86 -15.25 -1.14
C GLU A 877 5.12 -15.95 -1.65
N ASP A 878 5.76 -15.45 -2.72
CA ASP A 878 6.75 -16.20 -3.52
C ASP A 878 8.18 -15.64 -3.47
N ASN A 879 8.45 -14.66 -2.61
CA ASN A 879 9.71 -13.90 -2.68
C ASN A 879 10.96 -14.78 -2.45
N ALA A 880 10.83 -15.85 -1.65
CA ALA A 880 11.96 -16.75 -1.39
C ALA A 880 12.35 -17.49 -2.68
N GLU A 881 11.36 -18.08 -3.34
CA GLU A 881 11.47 -18.84 -4.57
C GLU A 881 11.91 -17.93 -5.73
N PHE A 882 11.42 -16.70 -5.76
CA PHE A 882 11.81 -15.69 -6.72
C PHE A 882 13.31 -15.36 -6.62
N GLY A 883 13.81 -15.13 -5.40
CA GLY A 883 15.24 -14.90 -5.16
C GLY A 883 16.11 -16.12 -5.41
N LEU A 884 15.61 -17.34 -5.15
CA LEU A 884 16.30 -18.57 -5.54
C LEU A 884 16.53 -18.63 -7.06
N GLY A 885 15.54 -18.21 -7.85
CA GLY A 885 15.69 -18.10 -9.31
C GLY A 885 16.85 -17.21 -9.75
N PHE A 886 17.13 -16.12 -9.00
CA PHE A 886 18.29 -15.26 -9.27
C PHE A 886 19.60 -16.03 -9.04
N ARG A 887 19.71 -16.80 -7.94
CA ARG A 887 20.92 -17.57 -7.61
C ARG A 887 21.22 -18.61 -8.67
N LEU A 888 20.23 -19.43 -9.03
CA LEU A 888 20.36 -20.45 -10.04
C LEU A 888 20.83 -19.86 -11.39
N THR A 889 20.31 -18.69 -11.76
CA THR A 889 20.72 -18.00 -12.99
C THR A 889 22.17 -17.53 -12.93
N VAL A 890 22.59 -16.91 -11.82
CA VAL A 890 23.97 -16.43 -11.66
C VAL A 890 24.97 -17.59 -11.71
N ASP A 891 24.67 -18.73 -11.07
CA ASP A 891 25.53 -19.92 -11.10
C ASP A 891 25.62 -20.55 -12.48
N GLN A 892 24.49 -20.70 -13.15
CA GLN A 892 24.45 -21.27 -14.49
C GLN A 892 25.18 -20.38 -15.50
N HIS A 893 25.01 -19.06 -15.41
CA HIS A 893 25.71 -18.13 -16.28
C HIS A 893 27.21 -18.09 -15.98
N ARG A 894 27.63 -18.15 -14.72
CA ARG A 894 29.05 -18.29 -14.36
C ARG A 894 29.65 -19.56 -14.96
N SER A 895 28.97 -20.69 -14.84
CA SER A 895 29.41 -21.98 -15.43
C SER A 895 29.53 -21.90 -16.95
N ARG A 896 28.57 -21.24 -17.61
CA ARG A 896 28.61 -20.97 -19.04
C ARG A 896 29.82 -20.12 -19.42
N VAL A 897 30.10 -19.05 -18.68
CA VAL A 897 31.22 -18.14 -18.93
C VAL A 897 32.55 -18.85 -18.76
N LEU A 898 32.72 -19.66 -17.72
CA LEU A 898 33.93 -20.45 -17.51
C LEU A 898 34.17 -21.45 -18.65
N ARG A 899 33.12 -22.16 -19.09
CA ARG A 899 33.22 -23.06 -20.25
C ARG A 899 33.61 -22.33 -21.54
N LEU A 900 33.02 -21.17 -21.80
CA LEU A 900 33.35 -20.35 -22.98
C LEU A 900 34.78 -19.79 -22.89
N LEU A 901 35.21 -19.40 -21.68
CA LEU A 901 36.57 -18.96 -21.41
C LEU A 901 37.57 -20.10 -21.69
N ASP A 902 37.30 -21.33 -21.25
CA ASP A 902 38.11 -22.52 -21.56
C ASP A 902 38.17 -22.80 -23.06
N THR A 903 37.04 -22.69 -23.75
CA THR A 903 36.94 -22.92 -25.20
C THR A 903 37.81 -21.93 -25.97
N LEU A 904 37.84 -20.67 -25.53
CA LEU A 904 38.60 -19.59 -26.16
C LEU A 904 40.00 -19.40 -25.57
N ALA A 905 40.37 -20.15 -24.53
CA ALA A 905 41.66 -20.05 -23.86
C ALA A 905 42.86 -20.12 -24.81
N PRO A 906 42.89 -20.96 -25.88
CA PRO A 906 44.00 -20.99 -26.84
C PRO A 906 44.20 -19.68 -27.62
N GLN A 907 43.18 -18.80 -27.65
CA GLN A 907 43.19 -17.52 -28.36
C GLN A 907 43.36 -16.32 -27.41
N LEU A 908 43.53 -16.58 -26.11
CA LEU A 908 43.63 -15.56 -25.07
C LEU A 908 44.95 -15.67 -24.30
N PRO A 909 45.45 -14.59 -23.69
CA PRO A 909 46.64 -14.65 -22.85
C PRO A 909 46.44 -15.60 -21.66
N ALA A 910 47.30 -16.60 -21.53
CA ALA A 910 47.18 -17.63 -20.48
C ALA A 910 47.08 -17.04 -19.06
N GLN A 911 47.87 -16.01 -18.76
CA GLN A 911 47.83 -15.31 -17.47
C GLN A 911 46.46 -14.69 -17.17
N LEU A 912 45.79 -14.11 -18.17
CA LEU A 912 44.46 -13.53 -18.02
C LEU A 912 43.41 -14.62 -17.80
N VAL A 913 43.49 -15.73 -18.53
CA VAL A 913 42.59 -16.87 -18.36
C VAL A 913 42.69 -17.43 -16.95
N THR A 914 43.90 -17.70 -16.46
CA THR A 914 44.13 -18.17 -15.09
C THR A 914 43.61 -17.18 -14.05
N ALA A 915 43.85 -15.87 -14.25
CA ALA A 915 43.35 -14.84 -13.33
C ALA A 915 41.81 -14.77 -13.31
N LEU A 916 41.15 -14.93 -14.47
CA LEU A 916 39.69 -14.98 -14.60
C LEU A 916 39.08 -16.29 -14.08
N GLN A 917 39.87 -17.33 -13.83
CA GLN A 917 39.42 -18.59 -13.24
C GLN A 917 39.63 -18.69 -11.74
N ALA A 918 40.44 -17.80 -11.15
CA ALA A 918 40.66 -17.77 -9.71
C ALA A 918 39.33 -17.64 -8.94
N GLU A 919 39.16 -18.39 -7.86
CA GLU A 919 37.94 -18.35 -7.04
C GLU A 919 37.85 -17.03 -6.24
N GLU A 920 38.94 -16.63 -5.60
CA GLU A 920 39.02 -15.42 -4.79
C GLU A 920 39.72 -14.28 -5.54
N MET A 921 38.99 -13.19 -5.81
CA MET A 921 39.53 -11.97 -6.40
C MET A 921 38.68 -10.78 -5.97
N ALA A 922 39.32 -9.66 -5.65
CA ALA A 922 38.59 -8.41 -5.41
C ALA A 922 37.74 -8.01 -6.62
N THR A 923 36.49 -7.60 -6.36
CA THR A 923 35.51 -7.23 -7.40
C THR A 923 36.05 -6.23 -8.42
N ARG A 924 36.80 -5.23 -7.96
CA ARG A 924 37.41 -4.22 -8.83
C ARG A 924 38.42 -4.83 -9.81
N SER A 925 39.36 -5.62 -9.30
CA SER A 925 40.35 -6.33 -10.12
C SER A 925 39.69 -7.27 -11.11
N ARG A 926 38.60 -7.96 -10.70
CA ARG A 926 37.82 -8.81 -11.59
C ARG A 926 37.20 -8.02 -12.75
N ARG A 927 36.65 -6.84 -12.49
CA ARG A 927 36.07 -5.97 -13.53
C ARG A 927 37.13 -5.44 -14.50
N GLU A 928 38.31 -5.11 -14.01
CA GLU A 928 39.45 -4.71 -14.85
C GLU A 928 39.86 -5.86 -15.80
N GLN A 929 39.94 -7.08 -15.28
CA GLN A 929 40.20 -8.28 -16.09
C GLN A 929 39.09 -8.54 -17.13
N ILE A 930 37.81 -8.36 -16.77
CA ILE A 930 36.67 -8.48 -17.70
C ILE A 930 36.75 -7.41 -18.80
N ALA A 931 37.11 -6.17 -18.47
CA ALA A 931 37.30 -5.12 -19.47
C ALA A 931 38.44 -5.47 -20.44
N GLN A 932 39.55 -6.00 -19.93
CA GLN A 932 40.65 -6.51 -20.75
C GLN A 932 40.20 -7.67 -21.65
N LEU A 933 39.44 -8.62 -21.09
CA LEU A 933 38.86 -9.75 -21.84
C LEU A 933 37.98 -9.25 -22.99
N ARG A 934 37.06 -8.32 -22.74
CA ARG A 934 36.16 -7.75 -23.76
C ARG A 934 36.93 -7.08 -24.90
N SER A 935 38.01 -6.36 -24.59
CA SER A 935 38.88 -5.74 -25.59
C SER A 935 39.54 -6.77 -26.51
N LEU A 936 40.01 -7.90 -25.96
CA LEU A 936 40.61 -8.98 -26.74
C LEU A 936 39.57 -9.73 -27.58
N LEU A 937 38.41 -10.04 -27.00
CA LEU A 937 37.31 -10.75 -27.66
C LEU A 937 36.74 -9.98 -28.86
N ALA A 938 36.80 -8.64 -28.87
CA ALA A 938 36.35 -7.82 -29.99
C ALA A 938 37.04 -8.18 -31.33
N ASN A 939 38.25 -8.75 -31.27
CA ASN A 939 39.03 -9.16 -32.45
C ASN A 939 38.84 -10.64 -32.82
N ILE A 940 38.12 -11.42 -32.01
CA ILE A 940 37.87 -12.85 -32.23
C ILE A 940 36.51 -13.02 -32.91
N LYS A 941 36.51 -13.62 -34.11
CA LYS A 941 35.28 -13.89 -34.86
C LYS A 941 34.63 -15.17 -34.36
N GLY A 942 33.35 -15.11 -34.04
CA GLY A 942 32.56 -16.29 -33.67
C GLY A 942 31.45 -15.94 -32.69
N ASN A 943 30.44 -16.81 -32.59
CA ASN A 943 29.35 -16.63 -31.64
C ASN A 943 29.84 -16.79 -30.19
N ASP A 944 30.78 -17.70 -29.94
CA ASP A 944 31.31 -17.95 -28.59
C ASP A 944 32.03 -16.73 -28.00
N ALA A 945 32.82 -16.01 -28.82
CA ALA A 945 33.50 -14.79 -28.39
C ALA A 945 32.51 -13.67 -28.05
N ARG A 946 31.44 -13.52 -28.84
CA ARG A 946 30.36 -12.55 -28.57
C ARG A 946 29.61 -12.92 -27.29
N GLN A 947 29.22 -14.17 -27.14
CA GLN A 947 28.53 -14.65 -25.94
C GLN A 947 29.39 -14.49 -24.68
N LEU A 948 30.68 -14.84 -24.75
CA LEU A 948 31.60 -14.64 -23.64
C LEU A 948 31.72 -13.15 -23.28
N ALA A 949 31.84 -12.27 -24.27
CA ALA A 949 31.91 -10.82 -24.03
C ALA A 949 30.63 -10.25 -23.39
N THR A 950 29.46 -10.73 -23.80
CA THR A 950 28.16 -10.35 -23.23
C THR A 950 28.04 -10.83 -21.78
N ASP A 951 28.31 -12.11 -21.52
CA ASP A 951 28.03 -12.75 -20.23
C ASP A 951 29.19 -12.61 -19.22
N ALA A 952 30.35 -12.06 -19.60
CA ALA A 952 31.56 -11.98 -18.75
C ALA A 952 31.34 -11.36 -17.36
N ASP A 953 30.32 -10.50 -17.20
CA ASP A 953 30.00 -9.89 -15.91
C ASP A 953 29.56 -10.91 -14.84
N TYR A 954 29.19 -12.14 -15.20
CA TYR A 954 28.90 -13.23 -14.26
C TYR A 954 30.16 -13.86 -13.62
N LEU A 955 31.37 -13.44 -14.03
CA LEU A 955 32.59 -13.74 -13.28
C LEU A 955 32.74 -12.90 -12.01
N VAL A 956 32.07 -11.74 -11.95
CA VAL A 956 31.87 -11.00 -10.70
C VAL A 956 30.74 -11.66 -9.95
N ASP A 957 30.99 -12.11 -8.73
CA ASP A 957 29.93 -12.67 -7.90
C ASP A 957 28.85 -11.62 -7.60
N LYS A 958 27.59 -12.07 -7.57
CA LYS A 958 26.41 -11.24 -7.35
C LYS A 958 25.85 -11.55 -5.98
N SER A 959 25.67 -10.51 -5.16
CA SER A 959 25.13 -10.66 -3.82
C SER A 959 23.61 -10.64 -3.88
N ILE A 960 22.99 -11.81 -3.66
CA ILE A 960 21.54 -11.98 -3.80
C ILE A 960 20.88 -11.84 -2.43
N TRP A 961 19.95 -10.88 -2.33
CA TRP A 961 19.24 -10.54 -1.11
C TRP A 961 17.74 -10.63 -1.28
N LEU A 962 17.10 -11.37 -0.38
CA LEU A 962 15.66 -11.59 -0.31
C LEU A 962 15.14 -10.75 0.86
N ILE A 963 14.51 -9.62 0.54
CA ILE A 963 14.09 -8.62 1.52
C ILE A 963 12.58 -8.70 1.71
N GLY A 964 12.11 -8.77 2.94
CA GLY A 964 10.67 -8.73 3.24
C GLY A 964 10.36 -8.49 4.71
N GLY A 965 9.11 -8.14 5.00
CA GLY A 965 8.65 -7.94 6.38
C GLY A 965 8.33 -9.25 7.11
N ASP A 966 7.96 -9.17 8.39
CA ASP A 966 7.57 -10.35 9.16
C ASP A 966 6.33 -11.07 8.62
N GLY A 967 5.37 -10.34 8.05
CA GLY A 967 4.18 -10.97 7.46
C GLY A 967 4.47 -11.92 6.30
N TRP A 968 5.51 -11.64 5.51
CA TRP A 968 5.99 -12.58 4.51
C TRP A 968 6.67 -13.78 5.17
N ALA A 969 7.71 -13.51 5.96
CA ALA A 969 8.62 -14.54 6.45
C ALA A 969 7.99 -15.49 7.49
N TYR A 970 7.05 -15.01 8.30
CA TYR A 970 6.44 -15.78 9.39
C TYR A 970 5.13 -16.45 8.98
N ASP A 971 4.43 -15.88 7.99
CA ASP A 971 3.09 -16.29 7.57
C ASP A 971 3.03 -16.77 6.12
N ILE A 972 2.73 -15.89 5.17
CA ILE A 972 2.29 -16.30 3.83
C ILE A 972 3.39 -16.93 2.99
N GLY A 973 4.62 -16.41 3.06
CA GLY A 973 5.77 -16.93 2.34
C GLY A 973 6.65 -17.88 3.16
N PHE A 974 6.21 -18.27 4.37
CA PHE A 974 7.04 -19.12 5.24
C PHE A 974 7.35 -20.48 4.62
N GLY A 975 6.41 -21.10 3.90
CA GLY A 975 6.65 -22.39 3.25
C GLY A 975 7.75 -22.31 2.19
N GLY A 976 7.74 -21.25 1.37
CA GLY A 976 8.80 -20.96 0.41
C GLY A 976 10.13 -20.64 1.07
N LEU A 977 10.11 -19.79 2.11
CA LEU A 977 11.30 -19.43 2.89
C LEU A 977 11.98 -20.65 3.53
N ASP A 978 11.20 -21.50 4.18
CA ASP A 978 11.68 -22.75 4.78
C ASP A 978 12.31 -23.66 3.72
N HIS A 979 11.64 -23.83 2.56
CA HIS A 979 12.18 -24.63 1.47
C HIS A 979 13.52 -24.07 0.97
N VAL A 980 13.60 -22.78 0.66
CA VAL A 980 14.82 -22.15 0.13
C VAL A 980 15.97 -22.19 1.13
N LEU A 981 15.71 -21.96 2.42
CA LEU A 981 16.73 -22.05 3.46
C LEU A 981 17.15 -23.50 3.78
N SER A 982 16.33 -24.50 3.42
CA SER A 982 16.71 -25.92 3.56
C SER A 982 17.70 -26.40 2.47
N LEU A 983 17.85 -25.62 1.39
CA LEU A 983 18.82 -25.87 0.32
C LEU A 983 20.21 -25.35 0.70
N THR A 984 21.21 -25.64 -0.12
CA THR A 984 22.60 -25.20 0.09
C THR A 984 22.97 -23.93 -0.68
N GLU A 985 22.03 -23.35 -1.40
CA GLU A 985 22.28 -22.22 -2.30
C GLU A 985 22.67 -20.95 -1.54
N ASN A 986 23.64 -20.20 -2.07
CA ASN A 986 24.12 -18.98 -1.43
C ASN A 986 23.15 -17.82 -1.66
N VAL A 987 22.23 -17.65 -0.72
CA VAL A 987 21.21 -16.60 -0.72
C VAL A 987 21.12 -15.94 0.66
N ASN A 988 20.90 -14.62 0.69
CA ASN A 988 20.83 -13.86 1.93
C ASN A 988 19.41 -13.33 2.16
N VAL A 989 18.77 -13.73 3.26
CA VAL A 989 17.43 -13.26 3.62
C VAL A 989 17.53 -12.15 4.68
N LEU A 990 16.90 -11.01 4.42
CA LEU A 990 16.74 -9.93 5.39
C LEU A 990 15.26 -9.76 5.74
N VAL A 991 14.88 -10.20 6.94
CA VAL A 991 13.55 -10.02 7.50
C VAL A 991 13.52 -8.74 8.33
N LEU A 992 12.73 -7.77 7.87
CA LEU A 992 12.46 -6.51 8.53
C LEU A 992 11.28 -6.71 9.48
N ASP A 993 11.57 -7.17 10.71
CA ASP A 993 10.55 -7.60 11.67
C ASP A 993 9.99 -6.39 12.43
N THR A 994 8.83 -5.92 12.00
CA THR A 994 8.06 -4.87 12.68
C THR A 994 7.02 -5.47 13.65
N GLN A 995 6.93 -6.80 13.71
CA GLN A 995 6.01 -7.57 14.56
C GLN A 995 4.52 -7.31 14.27
N CYS A 996 4.19 -6.81 13.08
CA CYS A 996 2.83 -6.64 12.57
C CYS A 996 2.84 -6.42 11.06
N TYR A 997 1.69 -6.52 10.40
CA TYR A 997 1.59 -6.19 8.97
C TYR A 997 1.49 -4.67 8.80
N SER A 998 2.64 -4.00 8.87
CA SER A 998 2.70 -2.53 8.89
C SER A 998 2.13 -1.87 7.63
N ASN A 999 2.19 -2.53 6.47
CA ASN A 999 1.70 -1.91 5.23
C ASN A 999 0.18 -1.78 5.18
N THR A 1000 -0.51 -2.81 5.62
CA THR A 1000 -1.97 -2.93 5.55
C THR A 1000 -2.67 -2.32 6.76
N GLY A 1001 -1.93 -1.71 7.69
CA GLY A 1001 -2.46 -0.97 8.84
C GLY A 1001 -2.34 -1.69 10.18
N GLY A 1002 -1.30 -2.50 10.38
CA GLY A 1002 -0.94 -3.02 11.70
C GLY A 1002 -1.73 -4.25 12.13
N GLN A 1003 -2.04 -5.16 11.19
CA GLN A 1003 -2.63 -6.47 11.53
C GLN A 1003 -1.64 -7.37 12.26
N GLN A 1004 -2.17 -8.29 13.06
CA GLN A 1004 -1.40 -9.30 13.76
C GLN A 1004 -0.58 -10.14 12.75
N SER A 1005 0.60 -10.57 13.18
CA SER A 1005 1.39 -11.59 12.49
C SER A 1005 1.77 -12.70 13.47
N LYS A 1006 2.33 -13.81 12.96
CA LYS A 1006 2.98 -14.78 13.86
C LYS A 1006 4.20 -14.19 14.59
N ALA A 1007 4.79 -13.09 14.12
CA ALA A 1007 5.88 -12.37 14.79
C ALA A 1007 5.40 -11.41 15.91
N THR A 1008 4.12 -11.04 15.96
CA THR A 1008 3.56 -10.21 17.03
C THR A 1008 3.84 -10.81 18.42
N PRO A 1009 4.28 -10.03 19.42
CA PRO A 1009 4.59 -10.51 20.76
C PRO A 1009 3.32 -10.73 21.60
N LEU A 1010 3.44 -11.53 22.67
CA LEU A 1010 2.37 -11.76 23.63
C LEU A 1010 1.94 -10.44 24.29
N GLY A 1011 0.63 -10.19 24.37
CA GLY A 1011 0.06 -8.99 24.98
C GLY A 1011 0.05 -7.73 24.12
N ALA A 1012 0.66 -7.73 22.92
CA ALA A 1012 0.54 -6.59 22.01
C ALA A 1012 -0.86 -6.52 21.38
N VAL A 1013 -1.42 -5.32 21.36
CA VAL A 1013 -2.67 -4.98 20.67
C VAL A 1013 -2.37 -4.58 19.24
N THR A 1014 -2.95 -5.31 18.30
CA THR A 1014 -2.90 -5.07 16.85
C THR A 1014 -4.32 -5.23 16.30
N LYS A 1015 -4.54 -4.88 15.03
CA LYS A 1015 -5.77 -5.35 14.35
C LYS A 1015 -5.74 -6.88 14.30
N PHE A 1016 -6.89 -7.55 14.40
CA PHE A 1016 -7.00 -9.01 14.63
C PHE A 1016 -6.50 -9.48 16.02
N GLY A 1017 -6.23 -8.54 16.91
CA GLY A 1017 -5.69 -8.77 18.25
C GLY A 1017 -6.07 -7.65 19.21
N GLU A 1018 -7.29 -7.11 19.12
CA GLU A 1018 -7.74 -5.92 19.84
C GLU A 1018 -7.69 -6.08 21.38
N HIS A 1019 -7.76 -7.34 21.87
CA HIS A 1019 -7.61 -7.69 23.28
C HIS A 1019 -6.23 -8.22 23.65
N GLY A 1020 -5.21 -7.90 22.85
CA GLY A 1020 -3.85 -8.37 23.05
C GLY A 1020 -3.66 -9.82 22.56
N LYS A 1021 -2.58 -10.05 21.81
CA LYS A 1021 -2.23 -11.39 21.33
C LYS A 1021 -2.05 -12.37 22.49
N ARG A 1022 -2.68 -13.55 22.36
CA ARG A 1022 -2.72 -14.60 23.42
C ARG A 1022 -1.77 -15.76 23.19
N LYS A 1023 -1.07 -15.77 22.06
CA LYS A 1023 -0.10 -16.81 21.68
C LYS A 1023 1.30 -16.22 21.69
N ALA A 1024 2.26 -17.06 22.03
CA ALA A 1024 3.68 -16.77 21.90
C ALA A 1024 4.04 -16.31 20.47
N ARG A 1025 5.12 -15.53 20.37
CA ARG A 1025 5.73 -15.18 19.09
C ARG A 1025 6.36 -16.44 18.49
N LYS A 1026 6.16 -16.69 17.20
CA LYS A 1026 6.89 -17.76 16.48
C LYS A 1026 8.39 -17.44 16.48
N ASP A 1027 9.23 -18.40 16.84
CA ASP A 1027 10.68 -18.23 16.84
C ASP A 1027 11.30 -18.69 15.50
N LEU A 1028 11.28 -17.80 14.50
CA LEU A 1028 11.83 -18.09 13.17
C LEU A 1028 13.33 -18.39 13.23
N GLY A 1029 14.09 -17.62 14.02
CA GLY A 1029 15.54 -17.79 14.11
C GLY A 1029 15.91 -19.16 14.67
N VAL A 1030 15.30 -19.57 15.80
CA VAL A 1030 15.52 -20.92 16.36
C VAL A 1030 15.11 -22.01 15.39
N SER A 1031 13.96 -21.85 14.72
CA SER A 1031 13.48 -22.84 13.74
C SER A 1031 14.50 -23.08 12.63
N MET A 1032 15.06 -22.01 12.05
CA MET A 1032 16.03 -22.13 10.95
C MET A 1032 17.42 -22.58 11.42
N MET A 1033 17.84 -22.23 12.64
CA MET A 1033 19.10 -22.73 13.21
C MET A 1033 19.13 -24.26 13.34
N MET A 1034 17.97 -24.92 13.47
CA MET A 1034 17.90 -26.38 13.60
C MET A 1034 18.27 -27.14 12.33
N TYR A 1035 18.31 -26.48 11.16
CA TYR A 1035 18.90 -27.08 9.95
C TYR A 1035 20.42 -27.28 10.06
N GLY A 1036 21.09 -26.57 10.97
CA GLY A 1036 22.52 -26.70 11.25
C GLY A 1036 23.47 -26.06 10.22
N HIS A 1037 23.03 -25.90 8.97
CA HIS A 1037 23.80 -25.36 7.85
C HIS A 1037 23.33 -23.98 7.38
N VAL A 1038 22.39 -23.35 8.09
CA VAL A 1038 21.89 -22.01 7.78
C VAL A 1038 22.59 -21.01 8.72
N TYR A 1039 23.19 -19.95 8.18
CA TYR A 1039 23.64 -18.83 9.01
C TYR A 1039 22.42 -18.06 9.52
N VAL A 1040 22.33 -17.80 10.82
CA VAL A 1040 21.17 -17.07 11.39
C VAL A 1040 21.64 -15.98 12.33
N ALA A 1041 21.17 -14.75 12.15
CA ALA A 1041 21.43 -13.64 13.06
C ALA A 1041 20.15 -12.89 13.44
N GLN A 1042 20.05 -12.53 14.72
CA GLN A 1042 19.04 -11.59 15.21
C GLN A 1042 19.74 -10.28 15.58
N ILE A 1043 19.36 -9.18 14.93
CA ILE A 1043 20.04 -7.88 15.00
C ILE A 1043 19.10 -6.76 15.45
N SER A 1044 19.69 -5.69 15.96
CA SER A 1044 19.00 -4.44 16.32
C SER A 1044 19.97 -3.27 16.22
N LEU A 1045 19.80 -2.42 15.21
CA LEU A 1045 20.71 -1.31 14.90
C LEU A 1045 20.82 -0.35 16.08
N GLY A 1046 19.69 0.00 16.71
CA GLY A 1046 19.67 0.90 17.85
C GLY A 1046 20.31 0.34 19.12
N ALA A 1047 20.26 -0.98 19.29
CA ALA A 1047 20.83 -1.65 20.46
C ALA A 1047 22.35 -1.85 20.35
N GLN A 1048 22.83 -2.33 19.18
CA GLN A 1048 24.24 -2.65 18.94
C GLN A 1048 24.62 -2.45 17.47
N LEU A 1049 25.09 -1.24 17.16
CA LEU A 1049 25.47 -0.81 15.80
C LEU A 1049 26.53 -1.73 15.15
N ASN A 1050 27.60 -2.06 15.86
CA ASN A 1050 28.70 -2.86 15.30
C ASN A 1050 28.35 -4.35 15.17
N GLN A 1051 27.44 -4.87 16.01
CA GLN A 1051 26.94 -6.23 15.84
C GLN A 1051 26.11 -6.36 14.55
N THR A 1052 25.33 -5.32 14.23
CA THR A 1052 24.54 -5.28 12.99
C THR A 1052 25.43 -5.33 11.75
N VAL A 1053 26.46 -4.48 11.67
CA VAL A 1053 27.43 -4.50 10.54
C VAL A 1053 28.11 -5.86 10.43
N LYS A 1054 28.56 -6.42 11.55
CA LYS A 1054 29.23 -7.72 11.60
C LYS A 1054 28.34 -8.86 11.13
N ALA A 1055 27.07 -8.89 11.56
CA ALA A 1055 26.13 -9.93 11.15
C ALA A 1055 25.86 -9.91 9.64
N ILE A 1056 25.68 -8.71 9.06
CA ILE A 1056 25.50 -8.55 7.61
C ILE A 1056 26.74 -9.02 6.84
N GLN A 1057 27.94 -8.66 7.32
CA GLN A 1057 29.20 -9.10 6.71
C GLN A 1057 29.42 -10.61 6.79
N GLU A 1058 29.12 -11.22 7.95
CA GLU A 1058 29.27 -12.66 8.15
C GLU A 1058 28.26 -13.47 7.34
N ALA A 1059 27.01 -13.00 7.24
CA ALA A 1059 25.95 -13.60 6.44
C ALA A 1059 26.31 -13.59 4.96
N GLU A 1060 26.74 -12.45 4.43
CA GLU A 1060 27.10 -12.34 3.02
C GLU A 1060 28.30 -13.23 2.67
N ALA A 1061 29.31 -13.26 3.54
CA ALA A 1061 30.49 -14.09 3.36
C ALA A 1061 30.23 -15.59 3.59
N TYR A 1062 29.04 -15.98 4.06
CA TYR A 1062 28.71 -17.39 4.29
C TYR A 1062 28.37 -18.05 2.95
N PRO A 1063 29.07 -19.13 2.54
CA PRO A 1063 28.82 -19.79 1.25
C PRO A 1063 27.62 -20.74 1.34
N GLY A 1064 26.44 -20.20 1.64
CA GLY A 1064 25.21 -20.96 1.83
C GLY A 1064 24.04 -20.04 2.22
N PRO A 1065 22.90 -20.61 2.64
CA PRO A 1065 21.74 -19.83 3.02
C PRO A 1065 21.99 -19.04 4.31
N SER A 1066 21.61 -17.77 4.30
CA SER A 1066 21.73 -16.85 5.43
C SER A 1066 20.38 -16.21 5.76
N LEU A 1067 20.07 -16.08 7.05
CA LEU A 1067 18.88 -15.39 7.56
C LEU A 1067 19.27 -14.33 8.58
N ILE A 1068 18.88 -13.09 8.32
CA ILE A 1068 18.98 -11.97 9.26
C ILE A 1068 17.58 -11.51 9.64
N ILE A 1069 17.29 -11.48 10.95
CA ILE A 1069 16.04 -10.95 11.51
C ILE A 1069 16.35 -9.63 12.20
N ALA A 1070 15.89 -8.53 11.61
CA ALA A 1070 16.17 -7.17 12.05
C ALA A 1070 14.96 -6.54 12.74
N TYR A 1071 15.11 -6.20 14.03
CA TYR A 1071 14.05 -5.46 14.72
C TYR A 1071 13.86 -4.09 14.08
N SER A 1072 12.64 -3.83 13.60
CA SER A 1072 12.31 -2.66 12.81
C SER A 1072 11.18 -1.86 13.49
N PRO A 1073 11.52 -0.79 14.24
CA PRO A 1073 10.53 0.13 14.81
C PRO A 1073 9.52 0.66 13.78
N CYS A 1074 8.24 0.71 14.17
CA CYS A 1074 7.14 1.11 13.29
C CYS A 1074 6.18 2.08 13.98
N GLU A 1075 5.53 2.96 13.22
CA GLU A 1075 4.50 3.88 13.74
C GLU A 1075 3.34 3.13 14.41
N GLU A 1076 3.05 1.90 13.96
CA GLU A 1076 2.05 0.99 14.55
C GLU A 1076 2.40 0.55 15.99
N HIS A 1077 3.64 0.77 16.45
CA HIS A 1077 4.01 0.54 17.86
C HIS A 1077 3.46 1.66 18.77
N GLY A 1078 3.16 2.83 18.20
CA GLY A 1078 2.48 3.93 18.85
C GLY A 1078 3.32 4.67 19.89
N TYR A 1079 4.56 5.01 19.55
CA TYR A 1079 5.41 5.93 20.31
C TYR A 1079 6.19 6.83 19.33
N ASP A 1080 6.85 7.87 19.84
CA ASP A 1080 7.69 8.73 19.01
C ASP A 1080 8.94 7.99 18.51
N LEU A 1081 9.01 7.76 17.20
CA LEU A 1081 10.10 7.03 16.57
C LEU A 1081 11.46 7.76 16.66
N ALA A 1082 11.49 9.04 17.02
CA ALA A 1082 12.73 9.73 17.39
C ALA A 1082 13.46 9.02 18.55
N LEU A 1083 12.72 8.34 19.42
CA LEU A 1083 13.24 7.61 20.59
C LEU A 1083 13.50 6.12 20.31
N SER A 1084 13.37 5.69 19.05
CA SER A 1084 13.42 4.27 18.67
C SER A 1084 14.75 3.57 19.03
N HIS A 1085 15.89 4.26 18.94
CA HIS A 1085 17.19 3.69 19.33
C HIS A 1085 17.27 3.36 20.82
N ASP A 1086 16.70 4.20 21.68
CA ASP A 1086 16.70 3.95 23.12
C ASP A 1086 15.69 2.86 23.50
N GLN A 1087 14.54 2.83 22.84
CA GLN A 1087 13.58 1.73 22.98
C GLN A 1087 14.20 0.39 22.55
N MET A 1088 14.92 0.36 21.43
CA MET A 1088 15.66 -0.84 20.96
C MET A 1088 16.68 -1.36 21.99
N LYS A 1089 17.45 -0.47 22.63
CA LYS A 1089 18.38 -0.84 23.71
C LYS A 1089 17.65 -1.43 24.90
N GLN A 1090 16.55 -0.82 25.32
CA GLN A 1090 15.77 -1.27 26.47
C GLN A 1090 15.11 -2.63 26.21
N LEU A 1091 14.51 -2.84 25.04
CA LEU A 1091 13.96 -4.14 24.63
C LEU A 1091 15.04 -5.24 24.58
N THR A 1092 16.26 -4.90 24.19
CA THR A 1092 17.38 -5.85 24.25
C THR A 1092 17.79 -6.14 25.69
N ALA A 1093 17.82 -5.12 26.56
CA ALA A 1093 18.22 -5.24 27.97
C ALA A 1093 17.21 -6.03 28.83
N THR A 1094 15.93 -6.06 28.45
CA THR A 1094 14.90 -6.89 29.09
C THR A 1094 14.88 -8.34 28.59
N GLY A 1095 15.70 -8.68 27.59
CA GLY A 1095 15.65 -9.98 26.92
C GLY A 1095 14.50 -10.16 25.93
N PHE A 1096 13.69 -9.12 25.69
CA PHE A 1096 12.61 -9.16 24.70
C PHE A 1096 13.12 -9.38 23.28
N TRP A 1097 14.29 -8.82 22.96
CA TRP A 1097 14.97 -9.00 21.69
C TRP A 1097 16.45 -9.37 21.87
N PRO A 1098 16.78 -10.65 22.18
CA PRO A 1098 18.17 -11.06 22.37
C PRO A 1098 18.96 -10.95 21.06
N LEU A 1099 20.23 -10.57 21.14
CA LEU A 1099 21.09 -10.45 19.96
C LEU A 1099 22.02 -11.65 19.88
N TYR A 1100 22.03 -12.34 18.75
CA TYR A 1100 22.85 -13.52 18.54
C TYR A 1100 23.21 -13.72 17.07
N ARG A 1101 24.26 -14.49 16.83
CA ARG A 1101 24.69 -14.98 15.51
C ARG A 1101 25.04 -16.46 15.61
N PHE A 1102 24.36 -17.28 14.84
CA PHE A 1102 24.66 -18.68 14.63
C PHE A 1102 25.39 -18.81 13.29
N ASP A 1103 26.66 -19.20 13.35
CA ASP A 1103 27.51 -19.38 12.19
C ASP A 1103 27.99 -20.84 12.14
N PRO A 1104 27.50 -21.64 11.18
CA PRO A 1104 27.90 -23.04 11.02
C PRO A 1104 29.42 -23.23 10.91
N ARG A 1105 30.15 -22.26 10.35
CA ARG A 1105 31.62 -22.34 10.19
C ARG A 1105 32.35 -22.42 11.53
N ARG A 1106 31.79 -21.84 12.60
CA ARG A 1106 32.41 -21.87 13.94
C ARG A 1106 32.47 -23.28 14.52
N ALA A 1107 31.52 -24.15 14.17
CA ALA A 1107 31.54 -25.54 14.60
C ALA A 1107 32.75 -26.30 13.99
N VAL A 1108 33.13 -25.97 12.76
CA VAL A 1108 34.33 -26.50 12.09
C VAL A 1108 35.60 -26.09 12.84
N GLU A 1109 35.60 -24.91 13.47
CA GLU A 1109 36.70 -24.42 14.32
C GLU A 1109 36.67 -24.98 15.76
N GLY A 1110 35.76 -25.91 16.08
CA GLY A 1110 35.58 -26.46 17.44
C GLY A 1110 34.96 -25.48 18.43
N LYS A 1111 34.35 -24.39 17.96
CA LYS A 1111 33.63 -23.40 18.79
C LYS A 1111 32.13 -23.66 18.76
N ALA A 1112 31.41 -23.16 19.75
CA ALA A 1112 29.95 -23.11 19.68
C ALA A 1112 29.52 -22.30 18.43
N ALA A 1113 28.63 -22.89 17.63
CA ALA A 1113 28.10 -22.25 16.43
C ALA A 1113 27.35 -20.95 16.77
N LEU A 1114 26.64 -20.93 17.90
CA LEU A 1114 25.94 -19.75 18.38
C LEU A 1114 26.86 -18.84 19.22
N ALA A 1115 26.88 -17.56 18.87
CA ALA A 1115 27.42 -16.48 19.66
C ALA A 1115 26.27 -15.60 20.18
N LEU A 1116 26.08 -15.60 21.50
CA LEU A 1116 25.13 -14.71 22.16
C LEU A 1116 25.79 -13.36 22.44
N ASP A 1117 25.36 -12.33 21.71
CA ASP A 1117 25.94 -10.98 21.69
C ASP A 1117 25.26 -10.02 22.69
N SER A 1118 24.00 -10.28 23.08
CA SER A 1118 23.33 -9.56 24.15
C SER A 1118 23.75 -10.05 25.55
N ARG A 1119 23.60 -9.20 26.56
CA ARG A 1119 23.79 -9.56 27.98
C ARG A 1119 22.53 -10.23 28.54
N PRO A 1120 22.63 -10.95 29.69
CA PRO A 1120 21.46 -11.46 30.39
C PRO A 1120 20.45 -10.35 30.71
N PRO A 1121 19.13 -10.66 30.72
CA PRO A 1121 18.09 -9.71 31.07
C PRO A 1121 18.38 -9.03 32.42
N ASN A 1122 18.34 -7.69 32.46
CA ASN A 1122 18.71 -6.91 33.65
C ASN A 1122 17.81 -5.69 33.91
N SER A 1123 16.70 -5.58 33.18
CA SER A 1123 15.76 -4.45 33.21
C SER A 1123 14.32 -4.98 33.28
N GLU A 1124 13.39 -4.18 33.80
CA GLU A 1124 11.99 -4.59 33.90
C GLU A 1124 11.27 -4.53 32.55
N LEU A 1125 10.68 -5.67 32.16
CA LEU A 1125 9.96 -5.82 30.89
C LEU A 1125 8.74 -4.90 30.81
N THR A 1126 7.89 -4.92 31.85
CA THR A 1126 6.61 -4.21 31.88
C THR A 1126 6.76 -2.70 31.67
N GLU A 1127 7.74 -2.07 32.32
CA GLU A 1127 8.00 -0.63 32.15
C GLU A 1127 8.38 -0.30 30.70
N THR A 1128 9.23 -1.13 30.10
CA THR A 1128 9.69 -0.97 28.72
C THR A 1128 8.56 -1.13 27.71
N LEU A 1129 7.71 -2.16 27.88
CA LEU A 1129 6.56 -2.39 26.99
C LEU A 1129 5.53 -1.27 27.08
N ASN A 1130 5.26 -0.73 28.28
CA ASN A 1130 4.29 0.34 28.49
C ASN A 1130 4.68 1.70 27.86
N LYS A 1131 5.89 1.84 27.32
CA LYS A 1131 6.29 2.98 26.48
C LYS A 1131 5.60 2.96 25.12
N GLU A 1132 5.20 1.78 24.65
CA GLU A 1132 4.53 1.58 23.37
C GLU A 1132 3.00 1.51 23.57
N GLN A 1133 2.25 2.25 22.75
CA GLN A 1133 0.79 2.29 22.89
C GLN A 1133 0.13 0.93 22.67
N ARG A 1134 0.71 0.06 21.83
CA ARG A 1134 0.20 -1.30 21.59
C ARG A 1134 0.16 -2.18 22.84
N PHE A 1135 0.94 -1.88 23.87
CA PHE A 1135 0.87 -2.57 25.18
C PHE A 1135 0.11 -1.73 26.21
N ARG A 1136 0.34 -0.41 26.22
CA ARG A 1136 -0.35 0.50 27.14
C ARG A 1136 -1.87 0.42 26.99
N ARG A 1137 -2.38 0.30 25.76
CA ARG A 1137 -3.80 0.18 25.48
C ARG A 1137 -4.42 -1.02 26.21
N LEU A 1138 -3.78 -2.18 26.17
CA LEU A 1138 -4.26 -3.36 26.90
C LEU A 1138 -4.21 -3.13 28.41
N ASN A 1139 -3.12 -2.54 28.91
CA ASN A 1139 -2.97 -2.26 30.33
C ASN A 1139 -4.04 -1.27 30.86
N THR A 1140 -4.47 -0.31 30.04
CA THR A 1140 -5.57 0.62 30.38
C THR A 1140 -6.93 -0.06 30.32
N GLN A 1141 -7.17 -0.92 29.33
CA GLN A 1141 -8.48 -1.55 29.11
C GLN A 1141 -8.73 -2.76 30.02
N GLN A 1142 -7.70 -3.60 30.25
CA GLN A 1142 -7.76 -4.86 30.98
C GLN A 1142 -6.46 -5.07 31.81
N PRO A 1143 -6.24 -4.31 32.90
CA PRO A 1143 -4.98 -4.31 33.64
C PRO A 1143 -4.57 -5.67 34.22
N GLU A 1144 -5.52 -6.43 34.76
CA GLU A 1144 -5.24 -7.77 35.32
C GLU A 1144 -4.77 -8.76 34.24
N VAL A 1145 -5.40 -8.69 33.07
CA VAL A 1145 -5.05 -9.50 31.91
C VAL A 1145 -3.69 -9.11 31.37
N ALA A 1146 -3.41 -7.82 31.25
CA ALA A 1146 -2.11 -7.31 30.82
C ALA A 1146 -0.99 -7.81 31.75
N ALA A 1147 -1.16 -7.68 33.08
CA ALA A 1147 -0.20 -8.13 34.07
C ALA A 1147 0.08 -9.64 33.96
N ALA A 1148 -0.96 -10.46 33.76
CA ALA A 1148 -0.81 -11.90 33.57
C ALA A 1148 -0.03 -12.24 32.28
N LEU A 1149 -0.34 -11.56 31.17
CA LEU A 1149 0.36 -11.76 29.90
C LEU A 1149 1.82 -11.29 29.96
N TYR A 1150 2.12 -10.17 30.61
CA TYR A 1150 3.50 -9.68 30.74
C TYR A 1150 4.35 -10.59 31.62
N LYS A 1151 3.79 -11.13 32.70
CA LYS A 1151 4.47 -12.16 33.51
C LYS A 1151 4.74 -13.44 32.72
N ALA A 1152 3.78 -13.87 31.89
CA ALA A 1152 3.98 -15.02 31.00
C ALA A 1152 5.07 -14.73 29.95
N ALA A 1153 5.07 -13.53 29.36
CA ALA A 1153 6.09 -13.11 28.41
C ALA A 1153 7.48 -13.07 29.05
N GLU A 1154 7.63 -12.51 30.25
CA GLU A 1154 8.90 -12.47 30.97
C GLU A 1154 9.45 -13.87 31.22
N LYS A 1155 8.59 -14.81 31.64
CA LYS A 1155 8.96 -16.21 31.82
C LYS A 1155 9.46 -16.85 30.52
N GLU A 1156 8.70 -16.70 29.43
CA GLU A 1156 9.04 -17.26 28.12
C GLU A 1156 10.35 -16.69 27.56
N LEU A 1157 10.56 -15.37 27.69
CA LEU A 1157 11.78 -14.70 27.26
C LEU A 1157 13.00 -15.16 28.05
N LYS A 1158 12.84 -15.39 29.36
CA LYS A 1158 13.91 -15.97 30.19
C LYS A 1158 14.25 -17.39 29.74
N GLU A 1159 13.26 -18.26 29.57
CA GLU A 1159 13.46 -19.64 29.09
C GLU A 1159 14.16 -19.66 27.71
N LYS A 1160 13.77 -18.75 26.81
CA LYS A 1160 14.43 -18.56 25.51
C LYS A 1160 15.89 -18.10 25.67
N TYR A 1161 16.16 -17.12 26.53
CA TYR A 1161 17.52 -16.63 26.76
C TYR A 1161 18.43 -17.72 27.35
N ASP A 1162 17.91 -18.51 28.29
CA ASP A 1162 18.62 -19.64 28.90
C ASP A 1162 18.94 -20.71 27.86
N PHE A 1163 17.98 -21.03 26.97
CA PHE A 1163 18.20 -21.93 25.84
C PHE A 1163 19.28 -21.42 24.86
N LEU A 1164 19.23 -20.14 24.47
CA LEU A 1164 20.27 -19.54 23.64
C LEU A 1164 21.64 -19.54 24.34
N SER A 1165 21.67 -19.33 25.66
CA SER A 1165 22.90 -19.38 26.46
C SER A 1165 23.51 -20.78 26.50
N LEU A 1166 22.67 -21.82 26.58
CA LEU A 1166 23.09 -23.22 26.47
C LEU A 1166 23.73 -23.48 25.10
N LEU A 1167 23.08 -23.07 24.00
CA LEU A 1167 23.63 -23.21 22.65
C LEU A 1167 24.93 -22.43 22.43
N ALA A 1168 25.11 -21.31 23.15
CA ALA A 1168 26.33 -20.52 23.13
C ALA A 1168 27.49 -21.13 23.94
N GLY A 1169 27.27 -22.27 24.63
CA GLY A 1169 28.25 -22.87 25.54
C GLY A 1169 28.47 -22.06 26.82
N LYS A 1170 27.50 -21.24 27.24
CA LYS A 1170 27.57 -20.37 28.42
C LYS A 1170 26.78 -20.90 29.63
N ALA A 1171 26.23 -22.11 29.58
CA ALA A 1171 25.51 -22.69 30.72
C ALA A 1171 26.44 -22.87 31.93
N GLU A 1172 25.92 -22.62 33.14
CA GLU A 1172 26.62 -22.97 34.37
C GLU A 1172 26.93 -24.48 34.35
N LYS A 1173 28.20 -24.84 34.54
CA LYS A 1173 28.54 -26.23 34.90
C LYS A 1173 27.73 -26.56 36.15
N ALA A 1174 26.91 -27.61 36.09
CA ALA A 1174 26.36 -28.20 37.30
C ALA A 1174 27.51 -28.37 38.32
N PRO A 1175 27.31 -28.06 39.61
CA PRO A 1175 28.34 -28.33 40.60
C PRO A 1175 28.67 -29.82 40.49
N SER A 1176 29.94 -30.12 40.21
CA SER A 1176 30.43 -31.50 40.15
C SER A 1176 30.06 -32.21 41.45
N GLU A 1177 29.36 -33.34 41.36
CA GLU A 1177 29.21 -34.31 42.45
C GLU A 1177 30.57 -34.81 42.95
#